data_AF-A0A7C3M5U6-F1
#
_entry.id   AF-A0A7C3M5U6-F1
#
_cell.length_a   1.000
_cell.length_b   1.000
_cell.length_c   1.000
_cell.angle_alpha   90.00
_cell.angle_beta   90.00
_cell.angle_gamma   90.00
#
_symmetry.space_group_name_H-M   'P 1'
#
loop_
_entity.id
_entity.type
_entity.pdbx_description
1 polymer ?
#
loop_
_entity_poly.entity_id
_entity_poly.type
_entity_poly.pdbx_seq_one_letter_code
_entity_poly.pdbx_strand_id
1 'polypeptide(L)'
;MNAHVIETEKDQLINLVRKDISPSSISYNRYPVRFILLDSYKDLRDIANSLAEKTEIFELTNLDVFRYNLDAWLSINSIVNIIKNLDPKKNFLIPSISEFARFLSNDELFSLLSSFMEIENTNQYYRRRIYIPVIGMSQRFMSIFWERYHRRFEFIPVWKIPGRKEKYVLYFVNVEIENYPSLFTVIRNSKDFLNLWKNEDLSRKIICLSPILNYYSNKTISDELFDVVRINNPEEYLSEIYKFKVPFSYDWQDGELWKHLIKEVINRRVDNFFGLVEEYLNIKRLEEENVLSLWFRYEDKFSRWLIKNYLICKPEYSNAYTKDVLSSINVFDNTDILKNYYLKIFEEKPNQQRSEERRRVIREFYKEKRELNLSFIDESLSEKIENLDPRDTVKYITGTTPFEKKWIVKNIEFISNLEEMYPELSYYTREINYPNLKPEQLWIEEYFREYRISRLKNKPSERLLDILNEKNANQSTFYKWYYSFYKVEDLLKEDFEKIWIDALSLEFLPLIVNLLTKKGFYVDFNVAVAKLPTSTEFNKVEGIERISELDDFIHSQSAYRYPENLIEEIEMVTRLIDKISSFKDRFLIFSDHGFTSFANKDFQERKLPEIRVAEREARYGALKEDINLVSDEDFMIYQPEKSDRADKYLIALRHKSFSYLSSAETHGGATPEEVIVPVVYASRIPFGEIFYEIKLFSNEITVRSPILKFSVKPKPITSIIVKLSDMELIANYNPNEDIYRLEFPRIKPGTYTLNFVIGNFKTSKDIIIKGGSKEKDLL
;
A
#
# COMPACT_ATOMS: atom_id res chain seq x y z
N MET A 1 29.54 33.97 -66.03
CA MET A 1 29.17 35.28 -65.48
C MET A 1 27.86 35.11 -64.72
N ASN A 2 27.79 35.71 -63.53
CA ASN A 2 27.08 35.18 -62.36
C ASN A 2 25.55 35.16 -62.48
N ALA A 3 24.97 34.06 -62.00
CA ALA A 3 23.55 33.89 -61.74
C ALA A 3 23.01 35.10 -60.97
N HIS A 4 21.98 35.77 -61.46
CA HIS A 4 21.51 37.03 -60.88
C HIS A 4 20.66 36.82 -59.62
N VAL A 5 21.27 36.31 -58.55
CA VAL A 5 20.89 36.67 -57.18
C VAL A 5 21.83 37.80 -56.78
N ILE A 6 21.30 38.99 -56.52
CA ILE A 6 22.12 40.10 -56.04
C ILE A 6 22.22 39.98 -54.53
N GLU A 7 23.42 39.66 -54.05
CA GLU A 7 23.76 39.79 -52.63
C GLU A 7 24.15 41.25 -52.36
N THR A 8 23.48 41.89 -51.42
CA THR A 8 23.60 43.34 -51.20
C THR A 8 23.35 43.71 -49.74
N GLU A 9 23.97 44.79 -49.28
CA GLU A 9 23.75 45.32 -47.93
C GLU A 9 22.40 46.05 -47.82
N LYS A 10 21.85 46.14 -46.60
CA LYS A 10 20.53 46.75 -46.33
C LYS A 10 20.38 48.15 -46.91
N ASP A 11 21.39 49.01 -46.74
CA ASP A 11 21.36 50.40 -47.22
C ASP A 11 21.40 50.50 -48.75
N GLN A 12 21.92 49.47 -49.41
CA GLN A 12 21.95 49.37 -50.87
C GLN A 12 20.62 48.84 -51.43
N LEU A 13 19.83 48.09 -50.65
CA LEU A 13 18.49 47.60 -51.06
C LEU A 13 17.54 48.75 -51.39
N ILE A 14 17.50 49.81 -50.57
CA ILE A 14 16.61 50.96 -50.81
C ILE A 14 16.93 51.59 -52.18
N ASN A 15 18.21 51.68 -52.51
CA ASN A 15 18.65 52.18 -53.80
C ASN A 15 18.34 51.21 -54.95
N LEU A 16 18.41 49.89 -54.71
CA LEU A 16 18.00 48.87 -55.67
C LEU A 16 16.50 48.89 -55.94
N VAL A 17 15.66 49.01 -54.90
CA VAL A 17 14.20 49.15 -55.04
C VAL A 17 13.85 50.44 -55.79
N ARG A 18 14.54 51.56 -55.48
CA ARG A 18 14.39 52.83 -56.23
C ARG A 18 14.73 52.67 -57.71
N LYS A 19 15.80 51.92 -58.03
CA LYS A 19 16.20 51.62 -59.41
C LYS A 19 15.23 50.66 -60.10
N ASP A 20 14.72 49.66 -59.40
CA ASP A 20 13.78 48.65 -59.93
C ASP A 20 12.41 49.24 -60.31
N ILE A 21 11.95 50.26 -59.57
CA ILE A 21 10.70 51.01 -59.87
C ILE A 21 10.90 51.97 -61.06
N SER A 22 12.14 52.32 -61.40
CA SER A 22 12.45 53.23 -62.52
C SER A 22 12.34 52.50 -63.87
N PRO A 23 12.01 53.21 -64.98
CA PRO A 23 11.78 52.58 -66.28
C PRO A 23 13.02 51.83 -66.82
N SER A 24 12.86 50.54 -67.11
CA SER A 24 13.86 49.70 -67.79
C SER A 24 13.27 48.98 -69.02
N SER A 25 13.79 47.80 -69.42
CA SER A 25 13.33 47.05 -70.59
C SER A 25 11.87 46.57 -70.49
N ILE A 26 11.23 46.32 -71.65
CA ILE A 26 9.83 45.86 -71.73
C ILE A 26 9.65 44.53 -70.99
N SER A 27 10.59 43.58 -71.13
CA SER A 27 10.56 42.28 -70.44
C SER A 27 10.67 42.43 -68.92
N TYR A 28 11.52 43.34 -68.43
CA TYR A 28 11.73 43.59 -67.00
C TYR A 28 10.50 44.21 -66.31
N ASN A 29 9.76 45.05 -67.04
CA ASN A 29 8.55 45.72 -66.54
C ASN A 29 7.29 44.84 -66.65
N ARG A 30 7.29 43.83 -67.53
CA ARG A 30 6.16 42.90 -67.72
C ARG A 30 5.87 42.09 -66.47
N TYR A 31 6.89 41.62 -65.76
CA TYR A 31 6.73 40.78 -64.56
C TYR A 31 6.98 41.60 -63.28
N PRO A 32 5.97 41.83 -62.42
CA PRO A 32 6.08 42.75 -61.28
C PRO A 32 6.67 42.11 -60.02
N VAL A 33 6.72 40.77 -59.92
CA VAL A 33 7.11 40.09 -58.69
C VAL A 33 8.63 40.13 -58.50
N ARG A 34 9.06 40.43 -57.27
CA ARG A 34 10.45 40.41 -56.79
C ARG A 34 10.51 39.65 -55.48
N PHE A 35 11.42 38.70 -55.35
CA PHE A 35 11.69 37.97 -54.12
C PHE A 35 12.85 38.61 -53.36
N ILE A 36 12.70 38.73 -52.05
CA ILE A 36 13.74 39.25 -51.16
C ILE A 36 14.05 38.17 -50.13
N LEU A 37 15.20 37.51 -50.27
CA LEU A 37 15.65 36.47 -49.36
C LEU A 37 16.25 37.11 -48.11
N LEU A 38 15.71 36.78 -46.93
CA LEU A 38 16.06 37.37 -45.64
C LEU A 38 16.43 36.28 -44.62
N ASP A 39 17.27 36.62 -43.65
CA ASP A 39 17.71 35.68 -42.61
C ASP A 39 16.96 35.83 -41.27
N SER A 40 16.23 36.92 -41.04
CA SER A 40 15.54 37.18 -39.76
C SER A 40 14.24 37.99 -39.86
N TYR A 41 13.39 37.91 -38.82
CA TYR A 41 12.20 38.76 -38.70
C TYR A 41 12.53 40.23 -38.48
N LYS A 42 13.66 40.52 -37.82
CA LYS A 42 14.17 41.88 -37.69
C LYS A 42 14.46 42.49 -39.05
N ASP A 43 15.12 41.76 -39.95
CA ASP A 43 15.41 42.24 -41.30
C ASP A 43 14.12 42.50 -42.08
N LEU A 44 13.10 41.67 -41.90
CA LEU A 44 11.79 41.93 -42.50
C LEU A 44 11.18 43.24 -42.00
N ARG A 45 11.16 43.48 -40.69
CA ARG A 45 10.62 44.72 -40.10
C ARG A 45 11.40 45.94 -40.57
N ASP A 46 12.73 45.86 -40.59
CA ASP A 46 13.60 46.93 -41.09
C ASP A 46 13.26 47.28 -42.55
N ILE A 47 13.06 46.27 -43.40
CA ILE A 47 12.70 46.44 -44.81
C ILE A 47 11.28 46.97 -44.97
N ALA A 48 10.32 46.44 -44.22
CA ALA A 48 8.94 46.90 -44.24
C ALA A 48 8.86 48.40 -43.87
N ASN A 49 9.58 48.82 -42.82
CA ASN A 49 9.67 50.23 -42.42
C ASN A 49 10.36 51.09 -43.48
N SER A 50 11.46 50.59 -44.06
CA SER A 50 12.22 51.32 -45.09
C SER A 50 11.46 51.50 -46.41
N LEU A 51 10.54 50.58 -46.71
CA LEU A 51 9.75 50.61 -47.95
C LEU A 51 8.35 51.22 -47.78
N ALA A 52 7.92 51.52 -46.56
CA ALA A 52 6.58 52.03 -46.25
C ALA A 52 6.21 53.31 -47.04
N GLU A 53 7.17 54.18 -47.38
CA GLU A 53 6.92 55.39 -48.17
C GLU A 53 6.55 55.12 -49.64
N LYS A 54 6.90 53.95 -50.18
CA LYS A 54 6.81 53.63 -51.62
C LYS A 54 5.99 52.39 -51.96
N THR A 55 5.68 51.58 -50.96
CA THR A 55 4.95 50.31 -51.10
C THR A 55 3.89 50.20 -50.01
N GLU A 56 2.72 49.72 -50.38
CA GLU A 56 1.67 49.36 -49.44
C GLU A 56 1.92 47.95 -48.87
N ILE A 57 1.87 47.79 -47.56
CA ILE A 57 2.03 46.49 -46.92
C ILE A 57 0.69 45.75 -47.01
N PHE A 58 0.65 44.65 -47.79
CA PHE A 58 -0.52 43.79 -47.89
C PHE A 58 -0.36 42.58 -46.99
N GLU A 59 -1.14 42.54 -45.91
CA GLU A 59 -1.10 41.46 -44.95
C GLU A 59 -2.18 40.43 -45.26
N LEU A 60 -1.79 39.16 -45.40
CA LEU A 60 -2.74 38.06 -45.64
C LEU A 60 -3.81 37.99 -44.54
N THR A 61 -3.46 38.38 -43.31
CA THR A 61 -4.34 38.37 -42.14
C THR A 61 -5.45 39.42 -42.18
N ASN A 62 -5.42 40.35 -43.15
CA ASN A 62 -6.46 41.36 -43.35
C ASN A 62 -7.63 40.87 -44.23
N LEU A 63 -7.51 39.69 -44.84
CA LEU A 63 -8.58 39.07 -45.61
C LEU A 63 -9.78 38.72 -44.71
N ASP A 64 -10.99 38.85 -45.26
CA ASP A 64 -12.23 38.63 -44.52
C ASP A 64 -12.32 37.23 -43.88
N VAL A 65 -11.68 36.22 -44.46
CA VAL A 65 -11.65 34.86 -43.89
C VAL A 65 -11.11 34.83 -42.46
N PHE A 66 -10.10 35.67 -42.15
CA PHE A 66 -9.49 35.80 -40.83
C PHE A 66 -10.26 36.72 -39.88
N ARG A 67 -11.40 37.28 -40.31
CA ARG A 67 -12.37 37.94 -39.42
C ARG A 67 -13.37 36.94 -38.86
N TYR A 68 -13.78 35.96 -39.65
CA TYR A 68 -14.73 34.92 -39.25
C TYR A 68 -14.07 33.71 -38.60
N ASN A 69 -12.87 33.35 -39.03
CA ASN A 69 -12.11 32.25 -38.46
C ASN A 69 -10.63 32.63 -38.35
N LEU A 70 -10.16 32.88 -37.14
CA LEU A 70 -8.75 33.23 -36.87
C LEU A 70 -7.79 32.11 -37.25
N ASP A 71 -8.25 30.86 -37.29
CA ASP A 71 -7.46 29.69 -37.67
C ASP A 71 -7.68 29.26 -39.13
N ALA A 72 -8.25 30.13 -39.97
CA ALA A 72 -8.47 29.82 -41.38
C ALA A 72 -7.16 29.50 -42.14
N TRP A 73 -7.25 28.70 -43.20
CA TRP A 73 -6.13 28.46 -44.12
C TRP A 73 -6.50 28.80 -45.56
N LEU A 74 -5.57 29.39 -46.29
CA LEU A 74 -5.77 29.82 -47.68
C LEU A 74 -5.35 28.72 -48.66
N SER A 75 -6.03 28.61 -49.80
CA SER A 75 -5.53 27.78 -50.90
C SER A 75 -4.53 28.55 -51.77
N ILE A 76 -3.62 27.82 -52.43
CA ILE A 76 -2.64 28.39 -53.38
C ILE A 76 -3.33 29.27 -54.42
N ASN A 77 -4.41 28.79 -55.03
CA ASN A 77 -5.19 29.53 -56.01
C ASN A 77 -5.77 30.83 -55.45
N SER A 78 -6.22 30.82 -54.19
CA SER A 78 -6.75 32.01 -53.53
C SER A 78 -5.66 33.07 -53.39
N ILE A 79 -4.47 32.68 -52.91
CA ILE A 79 -3.34 33.61 -52.75
C ILE A 79 -2.90 34.18 -54.10
N VAL A 80 -2.72 33.33 -55.11
CA VAL A 80 -2.34 33.77 -56.46
C VAL A 80 -3.36 34.76 -57.02
N ASN A 81 -4.65 34.46 -56.92
CA ASN A 81 -5.71 35.35 -57.41
C ASN A 81 -5.75 36.68 -56.65
N ILE A 82 -5.57 36.67 -55.33
CA ILE A 82 -5.51 37.89 -54.52
C ILE A 82 -4.34 38.77 -54.97
N ILE A 83 -3.14 38.20 -55.10
CA ILE A 83 -1.93 38.95 -55.49
C ILE A 83 -2.06 39.48 -56.91
N LYS A 84 -2.59 38.68 -57.84
CA LYS A 84 -2.85 39.10 -59.22
C LYS A 84 -3.76 40.34 -59.27
N ASN A 85 -4.79 40.37 -58.43
CA ASN A 85 -5.84 41.39 -58.43
C ASN A 85 -5.60 42.58 -57.48
N LEU A 86 -4.44 42.71 -56.82
CA LEU A 86 -4.14 43.94 -56.05
C LEU A 86 -4.12 45.17 -56.96
N ASP A 87 -4.41 46.35 -56.40
CA ASP A 87 -4.54 47.62 -57.15
C ASP A 87 -3.32 47.86 -58.06
N PRO A 88 -3.50 47.85 -59.40
CA PRO A 88 -2.37 47.95 -60.31
C PRO A 88 -1.65 49.31 -60.26
N LYS A 89 -2.22 50.33 -59.59
CA LYS A 89 -1.62 51.66 -59.42
C LYS A 89 -0.59 51.73 -58.30
N LYS A 90 -0.51 50.71 -57.45
CA LYS A 90 0.32 50.72 -56.24
C LYS A 90 1.36 49.61 -56.26
N ASN A 91 2.46 49.83 -55.55
CA ASN A 91 3.43 48.77 -55.27
C ASN A 91 3.08 48.12 -53.94
N PHE A 92 3.35 46.82 -53.80
CA PHE A 92 3.00 46.08 -52.60
C PHE A 92 4.20 45.34 -52.01
N LEU A 93 4.21 45.23 -50.69
CA LEU A 93 5.07 44.32 -49.92
C LEU A 93 4.18 43.29 -49.22
N ILE A 94 4.47 41.99 -49.39
CA ILE A 94 3.63 40.90 -48.86
C ILE A 94 4.47 40.01 -47.91
N PRO A 95 4.55 40.33 -46.60
CA PRO A 95 5.53 39.75 -45.69
C PRO A 95 5.33 38.25 -45.39
N SER A 96 4.09 37.79 -45.22
CA SER A 96 3.79 36.48 -44.63
C SER A 96 3.71 35.30 -45.63
N ILE A 97 4.28 35.45 -46.83
CA ILE A 97 4.25 34.39 -47.84
C ILE A 97 5.15 33.22 -47.45
N SER A 98 6.32 33.47 -46.85
CA SER A 98 7.19 32.41 -46.34
C SER A 98 6.51 31.58 -45.26
N GLU A 99 5.78 32.22 -44.36
CA GLU A 99 5.04 31.60 -43.26
C GLU A 99 3.97 30.64 -43.81
N PHE A 100 3.23 31.07 -44.83
CA PHE A 100 2.30 30.18 -45.55
C PHE A 100 3.04 29.04 -46.27
N ALA A 101 4.10 29.38 -47.01
CA ALA A 101 4.86 28.45 -47.84
C ALA A 101 5.51 27.30 -47.04
N ARG A 102 5.81 27.50 -45.75
CA ARG A 102 6.38 26.45 -44.87
C ARG A 102 5.53 25.19 -44.78
N PHE A 103 4.22 25.34 -44.87
CA PHE A 103 3.25 24.25 -44.75
C PHE A 103 2.89 23.60 -46.10
N LEU A 104 3.55 23.99 -47.19
CA LEU A 104 3.36 23.40 -48.51
C LEU A 104 4.33 22.25 -48.74
N SER A 105 3.92 21.26 -49.53
CA SER A 105 4.84 20.29 -50.13
C SER A 105 5.80 20.98 -51.11
N ASN A 106 6.86 20.29 -51.53
CA ASN A 106 7.80 20.87 -52.49
C ASN A 106 7.15 21.16 -53.86
N ASP A 107 6.20 20.33 -54.30
CA ASP A 107 5.47 20.55 -55.55
C ASP A 107 4.48 21.72 -55.44
N GLU A 108 3.78 21.80 -54.30
CA GLU A 108 2.88 22.92 -53.96
C GLU A 108 3.67 24.25 -53.90
N LEU A 109 4.86 24.23 -53.28
CA LEU A 109 5.75 25.39 -53.22
C LEU A 109 6.23 25.81 -54.60
N PHE A 110 6.67 24.86 -55.43
CA PHE A 110 7.10 25.15 -56.80
C PHE A 110 5.96 25.76 -57.63
N SER A 111 4.75 25.20 -57.52
CA SER A 111 3.56 25.67 -58.20
C SER A 111 3.19 27.10 -57.77
N LEU A 112 3.19 27.39 -56.47
CA LEU A 112 2.91 28.74 -55.94
C LEU A 112 3.89 29.78 -56.49
N LEU A 113 5.20 29.52 -56.35
CA LEU A 113 6.23 30.47 -56.74
C LEU A 113 6.30 30.66 -58.27
N SER A 114 6.05 29.60 -59.05
CA SER A 114 5.94 29.70 -60.51
C SER A 114 4.75 30.56 -60.92
N SER A 115 3.59 30.35 -60.28
CA SER A 115 2.38 31.14 -60.53
C SER A 115 2.59 32.62 -60.22
N PHE A 116 3.37 32.96 -59.19
CA PHE A 116 3.73 34.36 -58.91
C PHE A 116 4.59 34.97 -60.00
N MET A 117 5.56 34.23 -60.53
CA MET A 117 6.41 34.72 -61.62
C MET A 117 5.68 34.85 -62.95
N GLU A 118 4.53 34.20 -63.11
CA GLU A 118 3.65 34.32 -64.29
C GLU A 118 2.67 35.51 -64.20
N ILE A 119 2.64 36.24 -63.09
CA ILE A 119 1.83 37.45 -62.97
C ILE A 119 2.41 38.52 -63.90
N GLU A 120 1.55 39.15 -64.72
CA GLU A 120 1.95 40.18 -65.66
C GLU A 120 1.28 41.52 -65.36
N ASN A 121 2.03 42.60 -65.54
CA ASN A 121 1.49 43.94 -65.54
C ASN A 121 0.67 44.19 -66.82
N THR A 122 -0.38 44.99 -66.69
CA THR A 122 -1.11 45.49 -67.86
C THR A 122 -0.31 46.61 -68.55
N ASN A 123 -0.53 46.82 -69.84
CA ASN A 123 0.14 47.87 -70.62
C ASN A 123 -0.04 49.27 -70.01
N GLN A 124 -1.14 49.51 -69.29
CA GLN A 124 -1.43 50.78 -68.62
C GLN A 124 -0.61 50.99 -67.35
N TYR A 125 -0.22 49.91 -66.65
CA TYR A 125 0.40 49.95 -65.33
C TYR A 125 1.69 49.11 -65.27
N TYR A 126 2.57 49.27 -66.25
CA TYR A 126 3.82 48.50 -66.38
C TYR A 126 4.87 48.74 -65.26
N ARG A 127 4.65 49.72 -64.37
CA ARG A 127 5.57 50.08 -63.27
C ARG A 127 5.26 49.42 -61.93
N ARG A 128 4.15 48.71 -61.81
CA ARG A 128 3.77 48.00 -60.57
C ARG A 128 4.87 47.01 -60.16
N ARG A 129 5.17 46.98 -58.86
CA ARG A 129 6.09 46.01 -58.23
C ARG A 129 5.43 45.35 -57.02
N ILE A 130 5.68 44.05 -56.88
CA ILE A 130 5.21 43.24 -55.76
C ILE A 130 6.42 42.58 -55.13
N TYR A 131 6.78 43.03 -53.94
CA TYR A 131 7.90 42.50 -53.16
C TYR A 131 7.39 41.40 -52.24
N ILE A 132 8.00 40.21 -52.36
CA ILE A 132 7.70 39.03 -51.56
C ILE A 132 8.95 38.65 -50.77
N PRO A 133 9.01 39.00 -49.47
CA PRO A 133 10.04 38.50 -48.58
C PRO A 133 9.95 36.98 -48.42
N VAL A 134 11.10 36.32 -48.43
CA VAL A 134 11.25 34.89 -48.17
C VAL A 134 12.24 34.76 -47.02
N ILE A 135 11.72 34.59 -45.82
CA ILE A 135 12.51 34.67 -44.58
C ILE A 135 12.95 33.27 -44.20
N GLY A 136 14.25 33.04 -44.02
CA GLY A 136 14.86 31.81 -43.51
C GLY A 136 14.40 30.52 -44.19
N MET A 137 14.08 30.62 -45.48
CA MET A 137 13.80 29.50 -46.39
C MET A 137 14.65 29.62 -47.65
N SER A 138 15.79 30.31 -47.58
CA SER A 138 16.60 30.66 -48.75
C SER A 138 17.07 29.43 -49.50
N GLN A 139 17.57 28.42 -48.79
CA GLN A 139 18.06 27.16 -49.37
C GLN A 139 16.93 26.35 -50.01
N ARG A 140 15.77 26.26 -49.33
CA ARG A 140 14.57 25.60 -49.88
C ARG A 140 14.05 26.32 -51.11
N PHE A 141 13.98 27.64 -51.08
CA PHE A 141 13.61 28.47 -52.23
C PHE A 141 14.55 28.24 -53.42
N MET A 142 15.86 28.24 -53.19
CA MET A 142 16.85 28.07 -54.24
C MET A 142 16.75 26.69 -54.89
N SER A 143 16.79 25.64 -54.09
CA SER A 143 16.82 24.24 -54.56
C SER A 143 15.51 23.75 -55.16
N ILE A 144 14.37 24.13 -54.56
CA ILE A 144 13.05 23.65 -55.01
C ILE A 144 12.54 24.48 -56.17
N PHE A 145 12.78 25.80 -56.18
CA PHE A 145 12.20 26.71 -57.16
C PHE A 145 13.22 27.35 -58.10
N TRP A 146 14.15 28.16 -57.58
CA TRP A 146 14.98 29.02 -58.44
C TRP A 146 15.91 28.23 -59.38
N GLU A 147 16.42 27.08 -58.92
CA GLU A 147 17.28 26.20 -59.72
C GLU A 147 16.54 25.53 -60.89
N ARG A 148 15.21 25.43 -60.81
CA ARG A 148 14.36 24.74 -61.79
C ARG A 148 13.55 25.69 -62.66
N TYR A 149 13.41 26.96 -62.26
CA TYR A 149 12.59 27.93 -62.98
C TYR A 149 13.21 28.35 -64.32
N HIS A 150 12.52 28.06 -65.42
CA HIS A 150 13.05 28.19 -66.78
C HIS A 150 13.38 29.64 -67.21
N ARG A 151 12.71 30.65 -66.62
CA ARG A 151 12.84 32.08 -67.03
C ARG A 151 13.76 32.89 -66.12
N ARG A 152 14.51 32.24 -65.25
CA ARG A 152 15.38 32.89 -64.24
C ARG A 152 16.47 33.83 -64.81
N PHE A 153 16.73 33.75 -66.11
CA PHE A 153 17.75 34.56 -66.80
C PHE A 153 17.18 35.78 -67.54
N GLU A 154 15.84 35.95 -67.60
CA GLU A 154 15.21 37.03 -68.38
C GLU A 154 15.25 38.41 -67.70
N PHE A 155 15.34 38.43 -66.36
CA PHE A 155 15.43 39.64 -65.53
C PHE A 155 16.02 39.30 -64.15
N ILE A 156 16.14 40.27 -63.24
CA ILE A 156 16.67 40.09 -61.88
C ILE A 156 15.52 40.14 -60.85
N PRO A 157 14.82 39.02 -60.58
CA PRO A 157 13.72 38.99 -59.63
C PRO A 157 14.14 38.70 -58.19
N VAL A 158 15.37 38.23 -57.92
CA VAL A 158 15.78 37.77 -56.58
C VAL A 158 16.90 38.62 -56.02
N TRP A 159 16.69 39.16 -54.82
CA TRP A 159 17.71 39.81 -54.01
C TRP A 159 17.92 39.01 -52.72
N LYS A 160 19.16 38.93 -52.27
CA LYS A 160 19.53 38.30 -51.00
C LYS A 160 20.20 39.32 -50.11
N ILE A 161 19.71 39.44 -48.89
CA ILE A 161 20.25 40.36 -47.90
C ILE A 161 20.82 39.50 -46.78
N PRO A 162 22.16 39.41 -46.66
CA PRO A 162 22.77 38.68 -45.57
C PRO A 162 22.47 39.40 -44.27
N GLY A 163 21.85 38.68 -43.34
CA GLY A 163 21.43 39.21 -42.05
C GLY A 163 22.06 38.47 -40.88
N ARG A 164 21.76 38.93 -39.66
CA ARG A 164 22.06 38.13 -38.48
C ARG A 164 21.08 36.95 -38.47
N LYS A 165 21.61 35.74 -38.62
CA LYS A 165 20.80 34.53 -38.55
C LYS A 165 20.10 34.43 -37.21
N GLU A 166 18.79 34.25 -37.26
CA GLU A 166 17.97 33.92 -36.11
C GLU A 166 17.49 32.49 -36.24
N LYS A 167 17.44 31.79 -35.11
CA LYS A 167 16.88 30.44 -35.04
C LYS A 167 15.86 30.36 -33.91
N TYR A 168 14.74 29.72 -34.19
CA TYR A 168 13.61 29.50 -33.29
C TYR A 168 13.27 28.02 -33.27
N VAL A 169 12.76 27.52 -32.15
CA VAL A 169 12.21 26.16 -32.06
C VAL A 169 10.69 26.26 -32.07
N LEU A 170 10.05 25.62 -33.06
CA LEU A 170 8.61 25.58 -33.23
C LEU A 170 8.08 24.22 -32.77
N TYR A 171 7.38 24.23 -31.64
CA TYR A 171 6.75 23.06 -31.05
C TYR A 171 5.30 22.97 -31.51
N PHE A 172 4.99 22.01 -32.37
CA PHE A 172 3.62 21.64 -32.72
C PHE A 172 3.05 20.75 -31.61
N VAL A 173 2.15 21.29 -30.79
CA VAL A 173 1.57 20.58 -29.66
C VAL A 173 0.16 20.13 -30.04
N ASN A 174 0.00 18.81 -30.21
CA ASN A 174 -1.28 18.16 -30.49
C ASN A 174 -1.82 17.44 -29.24
N VAL A 175 -1.71 18.11 -28.09
CA VAL A 175 -2.18 17.62 -26.78
C VAL A 175 -2.98 18.72 -26.13
N GLU A 176 -4.16 18.40 -25.61
CA GLU A 176 -5.01 19.34 -24.88
C GLU A 176 -4.41 19.67 -23.51
N ILE A 177 -3.91 20.90 -23.35
CA ILE A 177 -3.24 21.36 -22.13
C ILE A 177 -3.70 22.78 -21.82
N GLU A 178 -3.93 23.10 -20.56
CA GLU A 178 -4.46 24.40 -20.14
C GLU A 178 -3.35 25.43 -19.84
N ASN A 179 -2.20 24.97 -19.36
CA ASN A 179 -1.11 25.82 -18.85
C ASN A 179 0.17 25.69 -19.67
N TYR A 180 0.79 26.81 -20.00
CA TYR A 180 2.02 26.89 -20.79
C TYR A 180 3.07 27.74 -20.08
N PRO A 181 4.38 27.45 -20.23
CA PRO A 181 5.40 28.26 -19.57
C PRO A 181 5.44 29.67 -20.14
N SER A 182 5.51 30.68 -19.26
CA SER A 182 5.51 32.12 -19.64
C SER A 182 6.68 32.55 -20.51
N LEU A 183 7.77 31.77 -20.54
CA LEU A 183 8.96 32.04 -21.36
C LEU A 183 8.79 31.66 -22.84
N PHE A 184 7.66 31.05 -23.23
CA PHE A 184 7.39 30.65 -24.60
C PHE A 184 6.44 31.64 -25.27
N THR A 185 6.65 31.89 -26.56
CA THR A 185 5.62 32.55 -27.36
C THR A 185 4.58 31.51 -27.75
N VAL A 186 3.32 31.76 -27.42
CA VAL A 186 2.21 30.84 -27.74
C VAL A 186 1.43 31.39 -28.93
N ILE A 187 1.32 30.61 -30.00
CA ILE A 187 0.45 30.89 -31.14
C ILE A 187 -0.78 29.98 -31.04
N ARG A 188 -1.97 30.57 -31.09
CA ARG A 188 -3.24 29.85 -30.90
C ARG A 188 -3.93 29.51 -32.21
N ASN A 189 -3.58 30.22 -33.28
CA ASN A 189 -4.21 30.08 -34.58
C ASN A 189 -3.25 30.46 -35.72
N SER A 190 -3.63 30.16 -36.96
CA SER A 190 -2.87 30.45 -38.16
C SER A 190 -2.62 31.95 -38.37
N LYS A 191 -3.57 32.81 -37.98
CA LYS A 191 -3.40 34.28 -38.03
C LYS A 191 -2.28 34.77 -37.11
N ASP A 192 -2.14 34.19 -35.91
CA ASP A 192 -1.03 34.49 -34.99
C ASP A 192 0.31 34.13 -35.65
N PHE A 193 0.38 32.94 -36.28
CA PHE A 193 1.59 32.50 -36.98
C PHE A 193 1.98 33.42 -38.14
N LEU A 194 1.01 33.79 -38.99
CA LEU A 194 1.24 34.71 -40.11
C LEU A 194 1.67 36.11 -39.65
N ASN A 195 1.35 36.49 -38.41
CA ASN A 195 1.73 37.76 -37.81
C ASN A 195 3.01 37.71 -36.96
N LEU A 196 3.70 36.56 -36.87
CA LEU A 196 4.92 36.43 -36.04
C LEU A 196 5.96 37.50 -36.32
N TRP A 197 6.11 37.90 -37.58
CA TRP A 197 7.06 38.92 -37.99
C TRP A 197 6.84 40.29 -37.34
N LYS A 198 5.63 40.58 -36.86
CA LYS A 198 5.30 41.83 -36.16
C LYS A 198 5.76 41.84 -34.71
N ASN A 199 6.02 40.67 -34.13
CA ASN A 199 6.40 40.57 -32.73
C ASN A 199 7.90 40.87 -32.56
N GLU A 200 8.21 41.95 -31.82
CA GLU A 200 9.58 42.33 -31.50
C GLU A 200 10.17 41.48 -30.36
N ASP A 201 9.31 41.03 -29.43
CA ASP A 201 9.68 40.26 -28.23
C ASP A 201 9.43 38.75 -28.43
N LEU A 202 9.78 38.23 -29.61
CA LEU A 202 9.59 36.82 -29.94
C LEU A 202 10.57 35.93 -29.16
N SER A 203 10.04 35.00 -28.36
CA SER A 203 10.86 34.00 -27.67
C SER A 203 11.51 33.05 -28.67
N ARG A 204 12.72 32.57 -28.35
CA ARG A 204 13.42 31.52 -29.12
C ARG A 204 12.66 30.20 -29.17
N LYS A 205 11.65 30.01 -28.30
CA LYS A 205 10.78 28.84 -28.27
C LYS A 205 9.33 29.26 -28.48
N ILE A 206 8.69 28.64 -29.47
CA ILE A 206 7.32 28.95 -29.90
C ILE A 206 6.47 27.69 -29.78
N ILE A 207 5.35 27.77 -29.07
CA ILE A 207 4.36 26.69 -28.96
C ILE A 207 3.20 26.99 -29.91
N CYS A 208 2.93 26.05 -30.82
CA CYS A 208 1.83 26.07 -31.77
C CYS A 208 0.66 25.21 -31.30
N LEU A 209 -0.45 25.87 -30.98
CA LEU A 209 -1.70 25.25 -30.56
C LEU A 209 -2.78 25.23 -31.65
N SER A 210 -2.51 25.84 -32.81
CA SER A 210 -3.45 25.87 -33.93
C SER A 210 -3.77 24.45 -34.41
N PRO A 211 -5.04 24.02 -34.38
CA PRO A 211 -5.45 22.73 -34.96
C PRO A 211 -5.09 22.62 -36.44
N ILE A 212 -5.29 23.69 -37.21
CA ILE A 212 -5.03 23.71 -38.66
C ILE A 212 -3.53 23.61 -38.96
N LEU A 213 -2.68 24.35 -38.25
CA LEU A 213 -1.23 24.25 -38.46
C LEU A 213 -0.69 22.91 -37.98
N ASN A 214 -1.24 22.34 -36.90
CA ASN A 214 -0.90 20.97 -36.46
C ASN A 214 -1.26 19.94 -37.54
N TYR A 215 -2.42 20.06 -38.19
CA TYR A 215 -2.82 19.21 -39.32
C TYR A 215 -1.80 19.27 -40.47
N TYR A 216 -1.31 20.46 -40.82
CA TYR A 216 -0.30 20.62 -41.88
C TYR A 216 1.16 20.44 -41.40
N SER A 217 1.39 20.22 -40.11
CA SER A 217 2.74 20.17 -39.54
C SER A 217 3.61 19.09 -40.19
N ASN A 218 3.03 17.98 -40.66
CA ASN A 218 3.73 16.90 -41.36
C ASN A 218 4.38 17.34 -42.68
N LYS A 219 3.88 18.41 -43.32
CA LYS A 219 4.49 19.00 -44.53
C LYS A 219 5.62 19.98 -44.20
N THR A 220 5.77 20.36 -42.94
CA THR A 220 6.75 21.35 -42.48
C THR A 220 8.07 20.66 -42.14
N ILE A 221 9.19 21.23 -42.57
CA ILE A 221 10.53 20.75 -42.24
C ILE A 221 11.32 21.84 -41.53
N SER A 222 12.35 21.48 -40.77
CA SER A 222 13.28 22.47 -40.22
C SER A 222 13.98 23.20 -41.37
N ASP A 223 14.00 24.53 -41.29
CA ASP A 223 14.61 25.44 -42.27
C ASP A 223 15.64 26.34 -41.59
N GLU A 224 16.13 27.39 -42.23
CA GLU A 224 17.12 28.27 -41.61
C GLU A 224 16.59 29.07 -40.42
N LEU A 225 15.27 29.28 -40.31
CA LEU A 225 14.62 30.04 -39.23
C LEU A 225 14.08 29.16 -38.11
N PHE A 226 13.48 28.01 -38.44
CA PHE A 226 12.78 27.14 -37.50
C PHE A 226 13.42 25.75 -37.40
N ASP A 227 13.58 25.26 -36.18
CA ASP A 227 13.68 23.83 -35.88
C ASP A 227 12.29 23.33 -35.47
N VAL A 228 11.82 22.29 -36.14
CA VAL A 228 10.47 21.77 -35.96
C VAL A 228 10.48 20.58 -34.99
N VAL A 229 9.69 20.68 -33.92
CA VAL A 229 9.44 19.60 -32.95
C VAL A 229 7.94 19.32 -32.93
N ARG A 230 7.55 18.04 -32.99
CA ARG A 230 6.15 17.62 -32.91
C ARG A 230 5.95 16.87 -31.61
N ILE A 231 4.89 17.25 -30.89
CA ILE A 231 4.50 16.68 -29.59
C ILE A 231 3.09 16.13 -29.76
N ASN A 232 2.97 14.82 -29.75
CA ASN A 232 1.74 14.09 -30.03
C ASN A 232 1.10 13.47 -28.78
N ASN A 233 1.83 13.36 -27.68
CA ASN A 233 1.34 12.80 -26.43
C ASN A 233 1.89 13.55 -25.19
N PRO A 234 1.25 13.38 -24.02
CA PRO A 234 1.69 14.00 -22.76
C PRO A 234 3.13 13.71 -22.33
N GLU A 235 3.68 12.53 -22.62
CA GLU A 235 5.06 12.16 -22.27
C GLU A 235 6.07 12.99 -23.08
N GLU A 236 5.85 13.10 -24.40
CA GLU A 236 6.62 13.98 -25.29
C GLU A 236 6.52 15.43 -24.82
N TYR A 237 5.35 15.87 -24.34
CA TYR A 237 5.17 17.23 -23.83
C TYR A 237 6.04 17.51 -22.59
N LEU A 238 6.00 16.61 -21.60
CA LEU A 238 6.82 16.74 -20.38
C LEU A 238 8.31 16.74 -20.70
N SER A 239 8.75 15.82 -21.55
CA SER A 239 10.16 15.66 -21.91
C SER A 239 10.68 16.80 -22.79
N GLU A 240 9.88 17.33 -23.72
CA GLU A 240 10.32 18.40 -24.61
C GLU A 240 10.18 19.80 -24.03
N ILE A 241 9.07 20.09 -23.35
CA ILE A 241 8.78 21.44 -22.82
C ILE A 241 9.37 21.64 -21.44
N TYR A 242 9.18 20.70 -20.52
CA TYR A 242 9.61 20.80 -19.12
C TYR A 242 10.92 20.06 -18.82
N LYS A 243 11.46 19.32 -19.80
CA LYS A 243 12.66 18.47 -19.63
C LYS A 243 12.51 17.47 -18.48
N PHE A 244 11.27 17.10 -18.19
CA PHE A 244 10.89 16.16 -17.16
C PHE A 244 10.73 14.77 -17.77
N LYS A 245 11.59 13.83 -17.36
CA LYS A 245 11.55 12.45 -17.86
C LYS A 245 10.73 11.57 -16.93
N VAL A 246 9.71 10.93 -17.49
CA VAL A 246 8.92 9.89 -16.82
C VAL A 246 9.57 8.53 -17.12
N PRO A 247 9.73 7.63 -16.13
CA PRO A 247 10.49 6.39 -16.30
C PRO A 247 9.70 5.25 -16.96
N PHE A 248 8.51 5.52 -17.48
CA PHE A 248 7.64 4.59 -18.18
C PHE A 248 6.94 5.31 -19.33
N SER A 249 6.53 4.54 -20.33
CA SER A 249 5.93 5.06 -21.56
C SER A 249 4.45 5.41 -21.40
N TYR A 250 4.01 6.35 -22.22
CA TYR A 250 2.61 6.74 -22.33
C TYR A 250 1.71 5.60 -22.80
N ASP A 251 0.63 5.37 -22.05
CA ASP A 251 -0.52 4.56 -22.46
C ASP A 251 -1.73 5.49 -22.69
N TRP A 252 -2.39 5.33 -23.83
CA TRP A 252 -3.56 6.12 -24.19
C TRP A 252 -4.74 5.92 -23.23
N GLN A 253 -4.83 4.77 -22.55
CA GLN A 253 -5.86 4.51 -21.54
C GLN A 253 -5.68 5.35 -20.27
N ASP A 254 -4.46 5.82 -20.02
CA ASP A 254 -4.10 6.66 -18.88
C ASP A 254 -4.08 8.16 -19.24
N GLY A 255 -4.60 8.56 -20.40
CA GLY A 255 -4.51 9.92 -20.93
C GLY A 255 -4.90 11.02 -19.92
N GLU A 256 -5.99 10.83 -19.18
CA GLU A 256 -6.43 11.79 -18.14
C GLU A 256 -5.48 11.84 -16.93
N LEU A 257 -4.88 10.69 -16.55
CA LEU A 257 -3.89 10.63 -15.48
C LEU A 257 -2.59 11.35 -15.88
N TRP A 258 -2.19 11.23 -17.15
CA TRP A 258 -1.06 11.97 -17.69
C TRP A 258 -1.32 13.48 -17.77
N LYS A 259 -2.54 13.91 -18.11
CA LYS A 259 -2.94 15.33 -18.03
C LYS A 259 -2.85 15.85 -16.60
N HIS A 260 -3.29 15.05 -15.62
CA HIS A 260 -3.14 15.39 -14.19
C HIS A 260 -1.66 15.45 -13.78
N LEU A 261 -0.84 14.50 -14.22
CA LEU A 261 0.61 14.51 -13.97
C LEU A 261 1.27 15.81 -14.46
N ILE A 262 0.91 16.29 -15.66
CA ILE A 262 1.40 17.57 -16.18
C ILE A 262 1.06 18.73 -15.23
N LYS A 263 -0.17 18.78 -14.71
CA LYS A 263 -0.59 19.82 -13.75
C LYS A 263 0.27 19.77 -12.48
N GLU A 264 0.52 18.58 -11.93
CA GLU A 264 1.34 18.42 -10.72
C GLU A 264 2.81 18.78 -10.96
N VAL A 265 3.41 18.40 -12.09
CA VAL A 265 4.79 18.79 -12.45
C VAL A 265 4.93 20.31 -12.48
N ILE A 266 3.98 21.01 -13.11
CA ILE A 266 3.97 22.47 -13.22
C ILE A 266 3.85 23.14 -11.85
N ASN A 267 2.94 22.65 -11.01
CA ASN A 267 2.65 23.24 -9.71
C ASN A 267 3.80 23.07 -8.71
N ARG A 268 4.43 21.90 -8.69
CA ARG A 268 5.42 21.52 -7.67
C ARG A 268 6.86 21.86 -8.04
N ARG A 269 7.17 22.02 -9.33
CA ARG A 269 8.52 22.36 -9.83
C ARG A 269 9.60 21.34 -9.41
N VAL A 270 9.23 20.07 -9.47
CA VAL A 270 10.11 18.92 -9.19
C VAL A 270 10.84 18.45 -10.44
N ASP A 271 12.07 17.98 -10.28
CA ASP A 271 12.96 17.65 -11.40
C ASP A 271 12.79 16.23 -11.96
N ASN A 272 12.18 15.32 -11.19
CA ASN A 272 12.01 13.92 -11.59
C ASN A 272 10.73 13.29 -11.03
N PHE A 273 10.29 12.19 -11.66
CA PHE A 273 9.08 11.47 -11.31
C PHE A 273 9.06 10.96 -9.87
N PHE A 274 10.15 10.40 -9.37
CA PHE A 274 10.17 9.83 -8.01
C PHE A 274 10.02 10.91 -6.94
N GLY A 275 10.74 12.03 -7.09
CA GLY A 275 10.61 13.19 -6.22
C GLY A 275 9.20 13.80 -6.27
N LEU A 276 8.55 13.80 -7.44
CA LEU A 276 7.16 14.21 -7.57
C LEU A 276 6.23 13.35 -6.71
N VAL A 277 6.36 12.02 -6.80
CA VAL A 277 5.49 11.09 -6.05
C VAL A 277 5.74 11.21 -4.55
N GLU A 278 7.01 11.33 -4.13
CA GLU A 278 7.38 11.54 -2.72
C GLU A 278 6.76 12.82 -2.16
N GLU A 279 6.85 13.93 -2.89
CA GLU A 279 6.26 15.20 -2.48
C GLU A 279 4.72 15.19 -2.54
N TYR A 280 4.14 14.55 -3.56
CA TYR A 280 2.69 14.45 -3.75
C TYR A 280 2.02 13.64 -2.64
N LEU A 281 2.60 12.48 -2.29
CA LEU A 281 2.09 11.61 -1.23
C LEU A 281 2.53 12.03 0.18
N ASN A 282 3.36 13.08 0.29
CA ASN A 282 3.98 13.56 1.53
C ASN A 282 4.74 12.46 2.29
N ILE A 283 5.63 11.77 1.58
CA ILE A 283 6.47 10.70 2.12
C ILE A 283 7.94 10.96 1.79
N LYS A 284 8.85 10.41 2.59
CA LYS A 284 10.29 10.47 2.28
C LYS A 284 10.69 9.51 1.17
N ARG A 285 10.06 8.33 1.14
CA ARG A 285 10.32 7.25 0.20
C ARG A 285 9.16 6.25 0.28
N LEU A 286 8.71 5.76 -0.87
CA LEU A 286 7.81 4.61 -0.95
C LEU A 286 8.63 3.31 -0.87
N GLU A 287 8.23 2.40 0.03
CA GLU A 287 8.85 1.09 0.29
C GLU A 287 7.79 -0.01 0.15
N GLU A 288 8.19 -1.28 0.05
CA GLU A 288 7.25 -2.40 -0.15
C GLU A 288 6.23 -2.50 1.01
N GLU A 289 6.70 -2.29 2.23
CA GLU A 289 5.95 -2.45 3.48
C GLU A 289 4.80 -1.45 3.61
N ASN A 290 4.93 -0.26 3.00
CA ASN A 290 3.96 0.81 3.14
C ASN A 290 3.02 0.94 1.93
N VAL A 291 3.16 0.13 0.88
CA VAL A 291 2.30 0.15 -0.32
C VAL A 291 0.83 0.01 0.03
N LEU A 292 0.46 -1.05 0.76
CA LEU A 292 -0.94 -1.30 1.11
C LEU A 292 -1.51 -0.17 1.98
N SER A 293 -0.74 0.32 2.95
CA SER A 293 -1.17 1.44 3.82
C SER A 293 -1.45 2.72 3.01
N LEU A 294 -0.59 3.05 2.04
CA LEU A 294 -0.74 4.23 1.19
C LEU A 294 -1.86 4.03 0.17
N TRP A 295 -2.01 2.83 -0.39
CA TRP A 295 -3.10 2.50 -1.30
C TRP A 295 -4.48 2.64 -0.65
N PHE A 296 -4.60 2.25 0.63
CA PHE A 296 -5.84 2.42 1.40
C PHE A 296 -6.03 3.84 1.91
N ARG A 297 -4.95 4.62 2.08
CA ARG A 297 -5.04 6.04 2.43
C ARG A 297 -5.54 6.90 1.27
N TYR A 298 -5.08 6.62 0.06
CA TYR A 298 -5.44 7.37 -1.14
C TYR A 298 -6.39 6.58 -2.02
N GLU A 299 -7.67 6.97 -2.03
CA GLU A 299 -8.71 6.27 -2.76
C GLU A 299 -8.82 6.67 -4.24
N ASP A 300 -8.22 7.80 -4.62
CA ASP A 300 -8.27 8.28 -5.99
C ASP A 300 -7.35 7.50 -6.94
N LYS A 301 -7.80 7.36 -8.19
CA LYS A 301 -7.10 6.60 -9.23
C LYS A 301 -5.69 7.15 -9.49
N PHE A 302 -5.49 8.47 -9.41
CA PHE A 302 -4.22 9.11 -9.76
C PHE A 302 -3.14 8.78 -8.73
N SER A 303 -3.42 8.92 -7.44
CA SER A 303 -2.50 8.55 -6.36
C SER A 303 -2.09 7.08 -6.45
N ARG A 304 -3.05 6.17 -6.69
CA ARG A 304 -2.76 4.73 -6.82
C ARG A 304 -1.94 4.41 -8.07
N TRP A 305 -2.20 5.11 -9.18
CA TRP A 305 -1.40 5.04 -10.40
C TRP A 305 0.04 5.52 -10.18
N LEU A 306 0.24 6.59 -9.40
CA LEU A 306 1.57 7.05 -8.99
C LEU A 306 2.30 6.01 -8.13
N ILE A 307 1.64 5.44 -7.12
CA ILE A 307 2.19 4.37 -6.24
C ILE A 307 2.64 3.17 -7.09
N LYS A 308 1.76 2.69 -7.98
CA LYS A 308 2.04 1.57 -8.89
C LYS A 308 3.29 1.84 -9.72
N ASN A 309 3.32 2.95 -10.47
CA ASN A 309 4.41 3.23 -11.40
C ASN A 309 5.72 3.58 -10.69
N TYR A 310 5.67 4.17 -9.49
CA TYR A 310 6.87 4.43 -8.70
C TYR A 310 7.65 3.15 -8.42
N LEU A 311 6.98 2.10 -7.92
CA LEU A 311 7.68 0.86 -7.57
C LEU A 311 8.08 0.04 -8.79
N ILE A 312 7.22 -0.04 -9.81
CA ILE A 312 7.52 -0.80 -11.03
C ILE A 312 8.79 -0.27 -11.72
N CYS A 313 8.96 1.05 -11.74
CA CYS A 313 10.06 1.72 -12.44
C CYS A 313 11.37 1.77 -11.64
N LYS A 314 11.38 1.42 -10.36
CA LYS A 314 12.60 1.45 -9.55
C LYS A 314 13.36 0.11 -9.67
N PRO A 315 14.63 0.10 -10.13
CA PRO A 315 15.38 -1.14 -10.36
C PRO A 315 15.60 -1.98 -9.11
N GLU A 316 15.69 -1.35 -7.94
CA GLU A 316 15.86 -2.00 -6.63
C GLU A 316 14.73 -2.98 -6.30
N TYR A 317 13.52 -2.78 -6.84
CA TYR A 317 12.35 -3.66 -6.64
C TYR A 317 12.14 -4.67 -7.77
N SER A 318 13.14 -4.86 -8.64
CA SER A 318 13.05 -5.74 -9.81
C SER A 318 12.65 -7.19 -9.49
N ASN A 319 13.03 -7.70 -8.31
CA ASN A 319 12.69 -9.05 -7.86
C ASN A 319 11.60 -9.09 -6.77
N ALA A 320 11.01 -7.94 -6.44
CA ALA A 320 10.03 -7.80 -5.37
C ALA A 320 8.69 -8.44 -5.76
N TYR A 321 8.11 -9.22 -4.86
CA TYR A 321 6.76 -9.77 -5.02
C TYR A 321 5.73 -8.64 -5.20
N THR A 322 5.89 -7.57 -4.44
CA THR A 322 5.06 -6.36 -4.50
C THR A 322 5.04 -5.75 -5.89
N LYS A 323 6.18 -5.76 -6.60
CA LYS A 323 6.25 -5.27 -7.98
C LYS A 323 5.41 -6.13 -8.92
N ASP A 324 5.48 -7.45 -8.78
CA ASP A 324 4.70 -8.37 -9.61
C ASP A 324 3.20 -8.16 -9.37
N VAL A 325 2.79 -8.01 -8.10
CA VAL A 325 1.41 -7.69 -7.72
C VAL A 325 0.96 -6.38 -8.37
N LEU A 326 1.72 -5.30 -8.21
CA LEU A 326 1.37 -4.00 -8.78
C LEU A 326 1.30 -4.03 -10.32
N SER A 327 2.15 -4.85 -10.95
CA SER A 327 2.17 -5.02 -12.40
C SER A 327 0.92 -5.71 -12.94
N SER A 328 0.24 -6.56 -12.15
CA SER A 328 -0.99 -7.23 -12.55
C SER A 328 -2.29 -6.48 -12.21
N ILE A 329 -2.21 -5.39 -11.45
CA ILE A 329 -3.38 -4.57 -11.13
C ILE A 329 -3.88 -3.87 -12.39
N ASN A 330 -5.14 -4.11 -12.72
CA ASN A 330 -5.86 -3.44 -13.79
C ASN A 330 -6.94 -2.50 -13.26
N VAL A 331 -7.43 -2.77 -12.04
CA VAL A 331 -8.47 -1.96 -11.39
C VAL A 331 -7.90 -1.32 -10.14
N PHE A 332 -7.92 0.01 -10.07
CA PHE A 332 -7.37 0.76 -8.94
C PHE A 332 -8.32 0.76 -7.73
N ASP A 333 -8.72 -0.41 -7.26
CA ASP A 333 -9.56 -0.59 -6.08
C ASP A 333 -8.86 -1.41 -4.96
N ASN A 334 -9.45 -1.45 -3.78
CA ASN A 334 -8.90 -2.16 -2.62
C ASN A 334 -9.03 -3.68 -2.74
N THR A 335 -10.06 -4.16 -3.43
CA THR A 335 -10.37 -5.58 -3.58
C THR A 335 -9.37 -6.24 -4.53
N ASP A 336 -9.07 -5.60 -5.66
CA ASP A 336 -8.15 -6.09 -6.69
C ASP A 336 -6.73 -6.19 -6.14
N ILE A 337 -6.22 -5.14 -5.49
CA ILE A 337 -4.87 -5.18 -4.90
C ILE A 337 -4.75 -6.30 -3.85
N LEU A 338 -5.73 -6.45 -2.97
CA LEU A 338 -5.71 -7.51 -1.96
C LEU A 338 -5.78 -8.89 -2.62
N LYS A 339 -6.71 -9.13 -3.55
CA LYS A 339 -6.76 -10.40 -4.30
C LYS A 339 -5.42 -10.73 -4.94
N ASN A 340 -4.77 -9.77 -5.59
CA ASN A 340 -3.46 -10.00 -6.19
C ASN A 340 -2.38 -10.32 -5.14
N TYR A 341 -2.32 -9.59 -4.02
CA TYR A 341 -1.38 -9.91 -2.92
C TYR A 341 -1.60 -11.30 -2.33
N TYR A 342 -2.84 -11.78 -2.24
CA TYR A 342 -3.10 -13.10 -1.68
C TYR A 342 -2.90 -14.23 -2.70
N LEU A 343 -3.28 -14.03 -3.97
CA LEU A 343 -3.41 -15.11 -4.95
C LEU A 343 -2.25 -15.20 -5.95
N LYS A 344 -1.53 -14.12 -6.22
CA LYS A 344 -0.46 -14.12 -7.24
C LYS A 344 0.70 -15.06 -6.89
N ILE A 345 0.90 -15.32 -5.59
CA ILE A 345 1.93 -16.23 -5.09
C ILE A 345 1.75 -17.69 -5.60
N PHE A 346 0.57 -18.04 -6.10
CA PHE A 346 0.28 -19.37 -6.66
C PHE A 346 0.54 -19.48 -8.17
N GLU A 347 0.84 -18.38 -8.87
CA GLU A 347 1.13 -18.41 -10.32
C GLU A 347 2.52 -18.98 -10.61
N GLU A 348 3.43 -18.89 -9.65
CA GLU A 348 4.79 -19.41 -9.74
C GLU A 348 5.13 -20.18 -8.45
N LYS A 349 6.16 -21.04 -8.48
CA LYS A 349 6.63 -21.68 -7.24
C LYS A 349 7.21 -20.60 -6.31
N PRO A 350 6.71 -20.45 -5.07
CA PRO A 350 7.21 -19.45 -4.16
C PRO A 350 8.65 -19.79 -3.77
N ASN A 351 9.53 -18.80 -3.91
CA ASN A 351 10.82 -18.82 -3.24
C ASN A 351 10.68 -18.18 -1.84
N GLN A 352 11.62 -18.51 -0.95
CA GLN A 352 11.57 -18.07 0.44
C GLN A 352 11.51 -16.54 0.57
N GLN A 353 12.32 -15.81 -0.20
CA GLN A 353 12.39 -14.35 -0.17
C GLN A 353 11.03 -13.70 -0.49
N ARG A 354 10.36 -14.14 -1.56
CA ARG A 354 9.05 -13.60 -1.96
C ARG A 354 7.96 -13.95 -0.96
N SER A 355 7.97 -15.17 -0.41
CA SER A 355 7.02 -15.56 0.64
C SER A 355 7.20 -14.70 1.91
N GLU A 356 8.44 -14.42 2.31
CA GLU A 356 8.76 -13.59 3.47
C GLU A 356 8.39 -12.12 3.24
N GLU A 357 8.70 -11.55 2.08
CA GLU A 357 8.28 -10.20 1.68
C GLU A 357 6.76 -10.08 1.74
N ARG A 358 6.03 -10.97 1.04
CA ARG A 358 4.55 -10.98 1.02
C ARG A 358 3.97 -11.03 2.43
N ARG A 359 4.48 -11.92 3.29
CA ARG A 359 4.03 -12.02 4.69
C ARG A 359 4.29 -10.72 5.43
N ARG A 360 5.48 -10.14 5.31
CA ARG A 360 5.84 -8.88 5.96
C ARG A 360 4.87 -7.76 5.57
N VAL A 361 4.68 -7.54 4.27
CA VAL A 361 3.81 -6.48 3.75
C VAL A 361 2.36 -6.63 4.22
N ILE A 362 1.77 -7.81 4.06
CA ILE A 362 0.38 -8.08 4.46
C ILE A 362 0.20 -7.93 5.97
N ARG A 363 1.15 -8.42 6.78
CA ARG A 363 1.05 -8.39 8.23
C ARG A 363 1.21 -6.98 8.80
N GLU A 364 2.17 -6.18 8.31
CA GLU A 364 2.29 -4.79 8.75
C GLU A 364 1.01 -4.00 8.43
N PHE A 365 0.45 -4.20 7.24
CA PHE A 365 -0.84 -3.61 6.89
C PHE A 365 -1.98 -4.06 7.81
N TYR A 366 -2.07 -5.35 8.14
CA TYR A 366 -3.14 -5.88 8.98
C TYR A 366 -3.02 -5.46 10.45
N LYS A 367 -1.82 -5.09 10.93
CA LYS A 367 -1.67 -4.47 12.26
C LYS A 367 -2.43 -3.15 12.36
N GLU A 368 -2.48 -2.36 11.28
CA GLU A 368 -3.20 -1.08 11.22
C GLU A 368 -4.71 -1.27 10.94
N LYS A 369 -5.09 -2.38 10.31
CA LYS A 369 -6.45 -2.66 9.81
C LYS A 369 -7.02 -3.98 10.33
N ARG A 370 -6.90 -4.24 11.63
CA ARG A 370 -7.36 -5.49 12.29
C ARG A 370 -8.84 -5.82 12.03
N GLU A 371 -9.69 -4.82 11.85
CA GLU A 371 -11.13 -4.99 11.61
C GLU A 371 -11.49 -5.23 10.14
N LEU A 372 -10.49 -5.25 9.24
CA LEU A 372 -10.73 -5.47 7.82
C LEU A 372 -11.20 -6.91 7.59
N ASN A 373 -12.38 -7.04 7.01
CA ASN A 373 -12.94 -8.32 6.62
C ASN A 373 -12.27 -8.84 5.34
N LEU A 374 -11.60 -10.00 5.44
CA LEU A 374 -10.89 -10.66 4.36
C LEU A 374 -11.61 -11.93 3.85
N SER A 375 -12.84 -12.19 4.29
CA SER A 375 -13.58 -13.41 3.93
C SER A 375 -13.86 -13.54 2.44
N PHE A 376 -13.88 -12.42 1.70
CA PHE A 376 -14.06 -12.42 0.24
C PHE A 376 -12.92 -13.10 -0.53
N ILE A 377 -11.80 -13.42 0.13
CA ILE A 377 -10.62 -14.10 -0.45
C ILE A 377 -10.63 -15.61 -0.09
N ASP A 378 -11.37 -16.01 0.95
CA ASP A 378 -11.26 -17.35 1.54
C ASP A 378 -11.60 -18.47 0.56
N GLU A 379 -12.61 -18.29 -0.30
CA GLU A 379 -12.98 -19.28 -1.33
C GLU A 379 -11.83 -19.53 -2.31
N SER A 380 -11.27 -18.46 -2.88
CA SER A 380 -10.14 -18.55 -3.81
C SER A 380 -8.87 -19.09 -3.16
N LEU A 381 -8.61 -18.78 -1.88
CA LEU A 381 -7.49 -19.36 -1.14
C LEU A 381 -7.70 -20.85 -0.90
N SER A 382 -8.92 -21.24 -0.52
CA SER A 382 -9.28 -22.64 -0.29
C SER A 382 -9.04 -23.48 -1.53
N GLU A 383 -9.55 -23.06 -2.69
CA GLU A 383 -9.36 -23.77 -3.97
C GLU A 383 -7.88 -23.97 -4.33
N LYS A 384 -7.02 -22.98 -4.03
CA LYS A 384 -5.59 -23.04 -4.31
C LYS A 384 -4.83 -23.95 -3.32
N ILE A 385 -5.30 -24.05 -2.08
CA ILE A 385 -4.61 -24.75 -0.99
C ILE A 385 -5.07 -26.20 -0.82
N GLU A 386 -6.31 -26.54 -1.16
CA GLU A 386 -6.92 -27.85 -0.87
C GLU A 386 -6.11 -29.05 -1.42
N ASN A 387 -5.37 -28.86 -2.51
CA ASN A 387 -4.57 -29.91 -3.15
C ASN A 387 -3.06 -29.87 -2.82
N LEU A 388 -2.63 -28.98 -1.91
CA LEU A 388 -1.22 -28.85 -1.54
C LEU A 388 -0.86 -29.72 -0.34
N ASP A 389 0.37 -30.24 -0.32
CA ASP A 389 0.93 -30.89 0.88
C ASP A 389 1.02 -29.85 2.02
N PRO A 390 0.57 -30.18 3.25
CA PRO A 390 0.61 -29.23 4.36
C PRO A 390 1.98 -28.61 4.63
N ARG A 391 3.07 -29.32 4.38
CA ARG A 391 4.46 -28.81 4.55
C ARG A 391 4.80 -27.75 3.51
N ASP A 392 4.20 -27.82 2.33
CA ASP A 392 4.36 -26.81 1.29
C ASP A 392 3.40 -25.64 1.48
N THR A 393 2.17 -25.89 1.98
CA THR A 393 1.16 -24.85 2.24
C THR A 393 1.67 -23.73 3.15
N VAL A 394 2.51 -24.03 4.14
CA VAL A 394 3.12 -23.03 5.04
C VAL A 394 3.85 -21.90 4.29
N LYS A 395 4.35 -22.17 3.08
CA LYS A 395 5.05 -21.17 2.24
C LYS A 395 4.09 -20.13 1.64
N TYR A 396 2.80 -20.46 1.53
CA TYR A 396 1.78 -19.65 0.87
C TYR A 396 0.89 -18.87 1.82
N ILE A 397 0.79 -19.29 3.08
CA ILE A 397 -0.10 -18.65 4.05
C ILE A 397 0.57 -17.50 4.81
N THR A 398 -0.24 -16.52 5.22
CA THR A 398 0.17 -15.35 6.01
C THR A 398 -0.36 -15.36 7.45
N GLY A 399 -1.42 -16.12 7.71
CA GLY A 399 -2.09 -16.20 9.01
C GLY A 399 -3.01 -15.02 9.31
N THR A 400 -3.53 -14.35 8.27
CA THR A 400 -4.35 -13.14 8.42
C THR A 400 -5.81 -13.36 8.05
N THR A 401 -6.12 -14.25 7.10
CA THR A 401 -7.53 -14.52 6.73
C THR A 401 -8.19 -15.54 7.67
N PRO A 402 -9.54 -15.54 7.77
CA PRO A 402 -10.25 -16.55 8.55
C PRO A 402 -9.97 -17.98 8.06
N PHE A 403 -9.91 -18.21 6.75
CA PHE A 403 -9.51 -19.51 6.19
C PHE A 403 -8.11 -19.93 6.67
N GLU A 404 -7.11 -19.04 6.58
CA GLU A 404 -5.74 -19.34 7.00
C GLU A 404 -5.66 -19.67 8.49
N LYS A 405 -6.37 -18.93 9.34
CA LYS A 405 -6.42 -19.20 10.80
C LYS A 405 -7.01 -20.59 11.09
N LYS A 406 -8.09 -20.97 10.42
CA LYS A 406 -8.68 -22.32 10.53
C LYS A 406 -7.69 -23.39 10.09
N TRP A 407 -7.00 -23.14 8.97
CA TRP A 407 -6.01 -24.06 8.44
C TRP A 407 -4.85 -24.24 9.42
N ILE A 408 -4.35 -23.15 10.02
CA ILE A 408 -3.28 -23.16 11.04
C ILE A 408 -3.67 -23.99 12.25
N VAL A 409 -4.88 -23.80 12.81
CA VAL A 409 -5.32 -24.59 13.98
C VAL A 409 -5.36 -26.08 13.66
N LYS A 410 -5.89 -26.45 12.48
CA LYS A 410 -5.98 -27.86 12.05
C LYS A 410 -4.64 -28.52 11.72
N ASN A 411 -3.60 -27.73 11.44
CA ASN A 411 -2.29 -28.19 10.95
C ASN A 411 -1.13 -27.61 11.78
N ILE A 412 -1.38 -27.36 13.07
CA ILE A 412 -0.47 -26.64 13.97
C ILE A 412 0.91 -27.32 14.07
N GLU A 413 0.98 -28.63 13.89
CA GLU A 413 2.21 -29.43 13.89
C GLU A 413 3.17 -29.09 12.73
N PHE A 414 2.67 -28.49 11.65
CA PHE A 414 3.47 -28.04 10.51
C PHE A 414 3.97 -26.60 10.67
N ILE A 415 3.48 -25.87 11.67
CA ILE A 415 3.79 -24.46 11.89
C ILE A 415 4.98 -24.32 12.85
N SER A 416 6.16 -24.03 12.31
CA SER A 416 7.38 -23.83 13.12
C SER A 416 7.47 -22.45 13.79
N ASN A 417 6.84 -21.41 13.21
CA ASN A 417 6.88 -20.02 13.65
C ASN A 417 5.49 -19.50 14.03
N LEU A 418 4.78 -20.22 14.92
CA LEU A 418 3.39 -19.90 15.29
C LEU A 418 3.22 -18.48 15.84
N GLU A 419 4.16 -17.99 16.66
CA GLU A 419 4.11 -16.62 17.18
C GLU A 419 4.18 -15.57 16.08
N GLU A 420 4.94 -15.84 15.02
CA GLU A 420 4.98 -14.96 13.86
C GLU A 420 3.69 -15.07 13.06
N MET A 421 3.15 -16.26 12.82
CA MET A 421 2.01 -16.48 11.92
C MET A 421 0.65 -16.18 12.56
N TYR A 422 0.44 -16.62 13.79
CA TYR A 422 -0.79 -16.42 14.54
C TYR A 422 -0.46 -16.12 16.02
N PRO A 423 -0.04 -14.87 16.32
CA PRO A 423 0.46 -14.49 17.65
C PRO A 423 -0.51 -14.80 18.79
N GLU A 424 -1.80 -14.52 18.59
CA GLU A 424 -2.86 -14.73 19.58
C GLU A 424 -2.99 -16.22 19.93
N LEU A 425 -2.99 -17.10 18.94
CA LEU A 425 -2.98 -18.54 19.15
C LEU A 425 -1.68 -19.02 19.82
N SER A 426 -0.53 -18.41 19.49
CA SER A 426 0.72 -18.69 20.18
C SER A 426 0.67 -18.28 21.65
N TYR A 427 0.00 -17.18 22.01
CA TYR A 427 -0.15 -16.75 23.39
C TYR A 427 -1.11 -17.64 24.17
N TYR A 428 -2.21 -18.06 23.55
CA TYR A 428 -3.14 -19.03 24.12
C TYR A 428 -2.43 -20.35 24.46
N THR A 429 -1.59 -20.88 23.57
CA THR A 429 -0.89 -22.16 23.77
C THR A 429 0.36 -22.09 24.66
N ARG A 430 0.78 -20.89 25.06
CA ARG A 430 2.02 -20.69 25.82
C ARG A 430 1.86 -21.13 27.28
N GLU A 431 2.94 -21.69 27.83
CA GLU A 431 3.02 -21.97 29.26
C GLU A 431 3.39 -20.70 30.05
N ILE A 432 2.73 -20.50 31.19
CA ILE A 432 3.03 -19.45 32.16
C ILE A 432 3.26 -20.08 33.53
N ASN A 433 4.02 -19.41 34.40
CA ASN A 433 4.23 -19.88 35.76
C ASN A 433 3.17 -19.29 36.68
N TYR A 434 2.69 -20.09 37.63
CA TYR A 434 1.69 -19.67 38.61
C TYR A 434 2.37 -19.44 39.97
N PRO A 435 2.89 -18.22 40.24
CA PRO A 435 3.75 -17.99 41.41
C PRO A 435 3.03 -18.13 42.76
N ASN A 436 1.71 -17.95 42.77
CA ASN A 436 0.89 -17.86 43.98
C ASN A 436 0.20 -19.19 44.36
N LEU A 437 0.55 -20.30 43.71
CA LEU A 437 -0.04 -21.61 44.00
C LEU A 437 0.67 -22.34 45.14
N LYS A 438 -0.13 -23.02 45.96
CA LYS A 438 0.33 -23.98 46.97
C LYS A 438 0.67 -25.32 46.31
N PRO A 439 1.51 -26.18 46.93
CA PRO A 439 1.88 -27.48 46.38
C PRO A 439 0.69 -28.36 45.96
N GLU A 440 -0.40 -28.36 46.74
CA GLU A 440 -1.62 -29.12 46.47
C GLU A 440 -2.44 -28.56 45.30
N GLN A 441 -2.13 -27.36 44.80
CA GLN A 441 -2.81 -26.69 43.69
C GLN A 441 -2.05 -26.81 42.36
N LEU A 442 -0.79 -27.26 42.37
CA LEU A 442 0.08 -27.28 41.18
C LEU A 442 -0.46 -28.14 40.02
N TRP A 443 -1.38 -29.06 40.29
CA TRP A 443 -2.02 -29.88 39.26
C TRP A 443 -2.77 -29.06 38.20
N ILE A 444 -3.20 -27.84 38.53
CA ILE A 444 -3.93 -26.99 37.59
C ILE A 444 -3.06 -26.58 36.39
N GLU A 445 -1.73 -26.47 36.57
CA GLU A 445 -0.82 -26.11 35.49
C GLU A 445 -0.89 -27.16 34.38
N GLU A 446 -0.79 -28.43 34.76
CA GLU A 446 -0.90 -29.55 33.83
C GLU A 446 -2.33 -29.71 33.29
N TYR A 447 -3.35 -29.56 34.14
CA TYR A 447 -4.75 -29.66 33.71
C TYR A 447 -5.07 -28.67 32.58
N PHE A 448 -4.78 -27.39 32.78
CA PHE A 448 -5.11 -26.38 31.77
C PHE A 448 -4.20 -26.45 30.53
N ARG A 449 -2.95 -26.93 30.66
CA ARG A 449 -2.13 -27.27 29.49
C ARG A 449 -2.80 -28.35 28.65
N GLU A 450 -3.19 -29.46 29.27
CA GLU A 450 -3.87 -30.56 28.58
C GLU A 450 -5.25 -30.16 28.05
N TYR A 451 -5.97 -29.29 28.75
CA TYR A 451 -7.26 -28.75 28.31
C TYR A 451 -7.09 -27.93 27.02
N ARG A 452 -6.15 -26.98 26.98
CA ARG A 452 -5.86 -26.21 25.75
C ARG A 452 -5.42 -27.09 24.59
N ILE A 453 -4.57 -28.09 24.84
CA ILE A 453 -4.18 -29.10 23.82
C ILE A 453 -5.42 -29.85 23.31
N SER A 454 -6.34 -30.20 24.22
CA SER A 454 -7.58 -30.89 23.89
C SER A 454 -8.52 -30.01 23.06
N ARG A 455 -8.63 -28.71 23.37
CA ARG A 455 -9.40 -27.71 22.58
C ARG A 455 -8.86 -27.63 21.15
N LEU A 456 -7.53 -27.58 21.00
CA LEU A 456 -6.88 -27.55 19.69
C LEU A 456 -7.05 -28.85 18.89
N LYS A 457 -7.09 -30.00 19.54
CA LYS A 457 -7.30 -31.30 18.86
C LYS A 457 -8.76 -31.65 18.69
N ASN A 458 -9.67 -30.82 19.20
CA ASN A 458 -11.10 -31.09 19.32
C ASN A 458 -11.40 -32.46 19.98
N LYS A 459 -10.62 -32.83 21.01
CA LYS A 459 -10.77 -34.10 21.70
C LYS A 459 -10.08 -34.07 23.07
N PRO A 460 -10.74 -34.51 24.15
CA PRO A 460 -10.08 -34.69 25.45
C PRO A 460 -8.84 -35.61 25.35
N SER A 461 -7.70 -35.17 25.89
CA SER A 461 -6.53 -36.02 26.04
C SER A 461 -6.75 -37.05 27.16
N GLU A 462 -6.07 -38.19 27.07
CA GLU A 462 -6.11 -39.21 28.15
C GLU A 462 -5.63 -38.60 29.47
N ARG A 463 -4.57 -37.80 29.43
CA ARG A 463 -4.02 -37.13 30.61
C ARG A 463 -5.00 -36.13 31.24
N LEU A 464 -5.75 -35.37 30.42
CA LEU A 464 -6.81 -34.48 30.90
C LEU A 464 -7.87 -35.28 31.68
N LEU A 465 -8.33 -36.39 31.11
CA LEU A 465 -9.35 -37.25 31.72
C LEU A 465 -8.83 -37.90 33.01
N ASP A 466 -7.56 -38.33 33.05
CA ASP A 466 -6.96 -38.89 34.26
C ASP A 466 -6.97 -37.90 35.42
N ILE A 467 -6.53 -36.66 35.17
CA ILE A 467 -6.52 -35.61 36.19
C ILE A 467 -7.96 -35.27 36.61
N LEU A 468 -8.89 -35.16 35.66
CA LEU A 468 -10.30 -34.90 35.97
C LEU A 468 -10.91 -36.02 36.83
N ASN A 469 -10.65 -37.29 36.48
CA ASN A 469 -11.15 -38.44 37.23
C ASN A 469 -10.51 -38.55 38.62
N GLU A 470 -9.27 -38.07 38.80
CA GLU A 470 -8.63 -37.99 40.12
C GLU A 470 -9.22 -36.85 40.97
N LYS A 471 -9.26 -35.63 40.43
CA LYS A 471 -9.65 -34.43 41.18
C LYS A 471 -11.16 -34.33 41.39
N ASN A 472 -11.94 -34.78 40.43
CA ASN A 472 -13.40 -34.80 40.46
C ASN A 472 -13.95 -36.24 40.51
N ALA A 473 -13.21 -37.14 41.19
CA ALA A 473 -13.64 -38.52 41.46
C ALA A 473 -15.03 -38.57 42.12
N ASN A 474 -15.25 -37.72 43.12
CA ASN A 474 -16.51 -37.58 43.87
C ASN A 474 -16.55 -36.23 44.60
N GLN A 475 -17.63 -35.98 45.34
CA GLN A 475 -17.82 -34.75 46.14
C GLN A 475 -16.66 -34.45 47.10
N SER A 476 -16.06 -35.47 47.73
CA SER A 476 -14.98 -35.28 48.71
C SER A 476 -13.68 -34.82 48.03
N THR A 477 -13.29 -35.47 46.92
CA THR A 477 -12.09 -35.07 46.18
C THR A 477 -12.25 -33.70 45.54
N PHE A 478 -13.46 -33.39 45.04
CA PHE A 478 -13.80 -32.06 44.52
C PHE A 478 -13.63 -30.97 45.60
N TYR A 479 -14.30 -31.12 46.75
CA TYR A 479 -14.24 -30.12 47.81
C TYR A 479 -12.82 -29.91 48.35
N LYS A 480 -11.99 -30.96 48.37
CA LYS A 480 -10.60 -30.85 48.80
C LYS A 480 -9.82 -29.80 48.01
N TRP A 481 -9.98 -29.75 46.69
CA TRP A 481 -9.30 -28.73 45.90
C TRP A 481 -10.11 -27.43 45.82
N TYR A 482 -11.45 -27.48 45.74
CA TYR A 482 -12.30 -26.30 45.67
C TYR A 482 -12.04 -25.33 46.84
N TYR A 483 -12.06 -25.82 48.07
CA TYR A 483 -11.80 -25.00 49.26
C TYR A 483 -10.33 -24.68 49.50
N SER A 484 -9.41 -25.18 48.68
CA SER A 484 -7.99 -24.83 48.78
C SER A 484 -7.67 -23.45 48.19
N PHE A 485 -8.51 -22.98 47.25
CA PHE A 485 -8.41 -21.71 46.54
C PHE A 485 -9.22 -20.59 47.22
N TYR A 486 -8.88 -19.34 46.91
CA TYR A 486 -9.66 -18.17 47.32
C TYR A 486 -10.95 -18.06 46.49
N LYS A 487 -12.00 -17.48 47.07
CA LYS A 487 -13.17 -17.08 46.30
C LYS A 487 -12.83 -15.81 45.52
N VAL A 488 -13.52 -15.57 44.40
CA VAL A 488 -13.32 -14.36 43.58
C VAL A 488 -13.46 -13.09 44.43
N GLU A 489 -14.48 -13.02 45.28
CA GLU A 489 -14.78 -11.88 46.15
C GLU A 489 -13.64 -11.53 47.12
N ASP A 490 -12.84 -12.51 47.55
CA ASP A 490 -11.71 -12.31 48.47
C ASP A 490 -10.53 -11.59 47.80
N LEU A 491 -10.51 -11.55 46.47
CA LEU A 491 -9.40 -11.05 45.65
C LEU A 491 -9.73 -9.71 44.96
N LEU A 492 -10.97 -9.21 45.10
CA LEU A 492 -11.36 -7.93 44.52
C LEU A 492 -10.82 -6.77 45.36
N LYS A 493 -9.76 -6.13 44.87
CA LYS A 493 -9.13 -5.00 45.56
C LYS A 493 -9.79 -3.67 45.17
N GLU A 494 -9.97 -2.78 46.15
CA GLU A 494 -10.59 -1.47 45.94
C GLU A 494 -9.72 -0.47 45.16
N ASP A 495 -8.38 -0.64 45.18
CA ASP A 495 -7.43 0.24 44.49
C ASP A 495 -7.26 -0.07 43.00
N PHE A 496 -8.08 -0.98 42.46
CA PHE A 496 -8.13 -1.35 41.05
C PHE A 496 -9.53 -1.13 40.50
N GLU A 497 -9.58 -0.66 39.26
CA GLU A 497 -10.83 -0.69 38.53
C GLU A 497 -11.19 -2.14 38.17
N LYS A 498 -12.41 -2.54 38.53
CA LYS A 498 -12.85 -3.93 38.44
C LYS A 498 -13.54 -4.17 37.10
N ILE A 499 -13.01 -5.09 36.29
CA ILE A 499 -13.54 -5.47 34.99
C ILE A 499 -14.07 -6.91 35.07
N TRP A 500 -15.39 -7.05 34.99
CA TRP A 500 -16.06 -8.35 35.00
C TRP A 500 -16.28 -8.84 33.57
N ILE A 501 -15.57 -9.90 33.19
CA ILE A 501 -15.78 -10.61 31.93
C ILE A 501 -16.53 -11.91 32.24
N ASP A 502 -17.73 -12.05 31.67
CA ASP A 502 -18.56 -13.24 31.82
C ASP A 502 -17.95 -14.44 31.08
N ALA A 503 -18.13 -15.64 31.62
CA ALA A 503 -17.68 -16.91 31.05
C ALA A 503 -16.16 -17.00 30.74
N LEU A 504 -15.29 -16.34 31.52
CA LEU A 504 -13.84 -16.31 31.31
C LEU A 504 -13.12 -17.37 32.17
N SER A 505 -12.84 -18.52 31.57
CA SER A 505 -12.08 -19.61 32.17
C SER A 505 -10.58 -19.29 32.36
N LEU A 506 -9.92 -19.98 33.30
CA LEU A 506 -8.46 -19.89 33.51
C LEU A 506 -7.66 -20.30 32.25
N GLU A 507 -8.25 -21.02 31.29
CA GLU A 507 -7.58 -21.40 30.04
C GLU A 507 -7.05 -20.18 29.25
N PHE A 508 -7.71 -19.03 29.34
CA PHE A 508 -7.34 -17.81 28.62
C PHE A 508 -6.25 -16.99 29.33
N LEU A 509 -5.84 -17.38 30.54
CA LEU A 509 -4.86 -16.64 31.32
C LEU A 509 -3.53 -16.42 30.57
N PRO A 510 -2.93 -17.42 29.87
CA PRO A 510 -1.74 -17.18 29.06
C PRO A 510 -1.92 -16.12 27.98
N LEU A 511 -3.08 -16.11 27.29
CA LEU A 511 -3.41 -15.12 26.27
C LEU A 511 -3.45 -13.71 26.88
N ILE A 512 -4.19 -13.53 27.97
CA ILE A 512 -4.37 -12.25 28.64
C ILE A 512 -3.04 -11.69 29.16
N VAL A 513 -2.26 -12.51 29.87
CA VAL A 513 -0.96 -12.10 30.44
C VAL A 513 0.00 -11.64 29.34
N ASN A 514 0.10 -12.38 28.24
CA ASN A 514 1.01 -12.03 27.15
C ASN A 514 0.56 -10.77 26.40
N LEU A 515 -0.75 -10.62 26.13
CA LEU A 515 -1.30 -9.42 25.49
C LEU A 515 -1.02 -8.16 26.31
N LEU A 516 -1.27 -8.20 27.62
CA LEU A 516 -1.05 -7.07 28.53
C LEU A 516 0.44 -6.75 28.68
N THR A 517 1.29 -7.77 28.86
CA THR A 517 2.74 -7.59 28.98
C THR A 517 3.32 -6.93 27.72
N LYS A 518 2.88 -7.36 26.53
CA LYS A 518 3.32 -6.77 25.25
C LYS A 518 2.91 -5.30 25.09
N LYS A 519 1.82 -4.89 25.74
CA LYS A 519 1.35 -3.50 25.80
C LYS A 519 2.02 -2.67 26.89
N GLY A 520 3.00 -3.23 27.60
CA GLY A 520 3.78 -2.57 28.63
C GLY A 520 3.16 -2.56 30.02
N PHE A 521 2.14 -3.41 30.28
CA PHE A 521 1.59 -3.56 31.63
C PHE A 521 2.47 -4.51 32.46
N TYR A 522 2.65 -4.17 33.73
CA TYR A 522 3.01 -5.12 34.76
C TYR A 522 1.77 -5.95 35.09
N VAL A 523 1.92 -7.26 35.05
CA VAL A 523 0.83 -8.20 35.26
C VAL A 523 1.14 -9.09 36.46
N ASP A 524 0.18 -9.22 37.35
CA ASP A 524 0.13 -10.21 38.44
C ASP A 524 -1.22 -10.90 38.36
N PHE A 525 -1.37 -12.08 38.97
CA PHE A 525 -2.65 -12.77 38.99
C PHE A 525 -2.80 -13.71 40.17
N ASN A 526 -4.05 -14.00 40.50
CA ASN A 526 -4.44 -15.08 41.38
C ASN A 526 -5.39 -16.04 40.68
N VAL A 527 -5.41 -17.27 41.18
CA VAL A 527 -6.36 -18.29 40.77
C VAL A 527 -7.45 -18.36 41.82
N ALA A 528 -8.70 -18.21 41.37
CA ALA A 528 -9.87 -18.17 42.23
C ALA A 528 -10.87 -19.27 41.84
N VAL A 529 -11.80 -19.54 42.75
CA VAL A 529 -12.97 -20.39 42.46
C VAL A 529 -14.26 -19.57 42.43
N ALA A 530 -15.07 -19.85 41.42
CA ALA A 530 -16.46 -19.42 41.31
C ALA A 530 -17.34 -20.17 42.32
N LYS A 531 -18.38 -19.50 42.81
CA LYS A 531 -19.43 -20.11 43.63
C LYS A 531 -20.23 -21.10 42.79
N LEU A 532 -20.73 -22.13 43.47
CA LEU A 532 -21.58 -23.15 42.88
C LEU A 532 -23.07 -22.81 43.09
N PRO A 533 -23.95 -23.19 42.14
CA PRO A 533 -23.66 -23.53 40.74
C PRO A 533 -22.88 -22.42 40.01
N THR A 534 -22.01 -22.79 39.06
CA THR A 534 -21.22 -21.86 38.24
C THR A 534 -22.08 -21.15 37.19
N SER A 535 -23.05 -20.36 37.65
CA SER A 535 -23.87 -19.49 36.82
C SER A 535 -23.78 -18.05 37.31
N THR A 536 -24.13 -17.12 36.41
CA THR A 536 -24.14 -15.68 36.70
C THR A 536 -25.04 -15.33 37.89
N GLU A 537 -26.16 -16.05 38.12
CA GLU A 537 -27.08 -15.77 39.24
C GLU A 537 -26.36 -15.89 40.60
N PHE A 538 -25.52 -16.92 40.77
CA PHE A 538 -24.82 -17.17 42.04
C PHE A 538 -23.53 -16.38 42.20
N ASN A 539 -22.98 -15.87 41.11
CA ASN A 539 -21.65 -15.24 41.07
C ASN A 539 -21.69 -13.74 40.74
N LYS A 540 -22.88 -13.14 40.65
CA LYS A 540 -23.05 -11.71 40.41
C LYS A 540 -22.33 -10.88 41.48
N VAL A 541 -21.58 -9.88 41.03
CA VAL A 541 -20.98 -8.87 41.89
C VAL A 541 -21.75 -7.56 41.76
N GLU A 542 -22.29 -7.04 42.86
CA GLU A 542 -23.06 -5.81 42.85
C GLU A 542 -22.19 -4.58 42.53
N GLY A 543 -22.74 -3.63 41.78
CA GLY A 543 -22.08 -2.36 41.46
C GLY A 543 -20.99 -2.41 40.39
N ILE A 544 -20.79 -3.56 39.73
CA ILE A 544 -19.82 -3.74 38.63
C ILE A 544 -20.58 -4.10 37.34
N GLU A 545 -20.23 -3.43 36.24
CA GLU A 545 -20.81 -3.72 34.92
C GLU A 545 -20.24 -5.03 34.35
N ARG A 546 -21.14 -5.88 33.84
CA ARG A 546 -20.83 -7.19 33.26
C ARG A 546 -20.56 -7.05 31.77
N ILE A 547 -19.43 -7.56 31.30
CA ILE A 547 -19.12 -7.72 29.88
C ILE A 547 -19.53 -9.14 29.46
N SER A 548 -20.69 -9.26 28.81
CA SER A 548 -21.30 -10.56 28.44
C SER A 548 -20.91 -11.09 27.06
N GLU A 549 -20.07 -10.38 26.29
CA GLU A 549 -19.80 -10.68 24.88
C GLU A 549 -19.39 -12.14 24.62
N LEU A 550 -18.59 -12.74 25.51
CA LEU A 550 -18.12 -14.12 25.41
C LEU A 550 -19.24 -15.14 25.73
N ASP A 551 -20.00 -14.91 26.80
CA ASP A 551 -21.12 -15.76 27.22
C ASP A 551 -22.28 -15.71 26.19
N ASP A 552 -22.61 -14.51 25.71
CA ASP A 552 -23.61 -14.29 24.65
C ASP A 552 -23.24 -15.06 23.37
N PHE A 553 -21.94 -15.10 23.01
CA PHE A 553 -21.46 -15.89 21.88
C PHE A 553 -21.68 -17.37 22.11
N ILE A 554 -21.34 -17.92 23.28
CA ILE A 554 -21.54 -19.33 23.61
C ILE A 554 -23.03 -19.70 23.51
N HIS A 555 -23.91 -18.89 24.08
CA HIS A 555 -25.36 -19.11 24.05
C HIS A 555 -26.01 -18.91 22.67
N SER A 556 -25.40 -18.11 21.80
CA SER A 556 -25.90 -17.91 20.43
C SER A 556 -25.71 -19.13 19.52
N GLN A 557 -24.87 -20.10 19.93
CA GLN A 557 -24.52 -21.26 19.12
C GLN A 557 -25.58 -22.36 19.23
N SER A 558 -26.03 -22.87 18.09
CA SER A 558 -26.82 -24.10 18.04
C SER A 558 -25.95 -25.37 18.16
N ALA A 559 -24.68 -25.27 17.75
CA ALA A 559 -23.67 -26.32 17.85
C ALA A 559 -22.25 -25.74 17.83
N TYR A 560 -21.32 -26.43 18.49
CA TYR A 560 -19.89 -26.14 18.43
C TYR A 560 -19.33 -26.53 17.06
N ARG A 561 -18.57 -25.62 16.45
CA ARG A 561 -17.93 -25.74 15.14
C ARG A 561 -16.42 -25.61 15.31
N TYR A 562 -15.73 -26.73 15.12
CA TYR A 562 -14.29 -26.77 15.23
C TYR A 562 -13.59 -26.49 13.88
N PRO A 563 -12.58 -25.60 13.83
CA PRO A 563 -11.99 -24.79 14.92
C PRO A 563 -12.57 -23.37 15.05
N GLU A 564 -13.65 -23.05 14.33
CA GLU A 564 -14.24 -21.71 14.26
C GLU A 564 -14.50 -21.08 15.64
N ASN A 565 -15.10 -21.83 16.56
CA ASN A 565 -15.50 -21.30 17.86
C ASN A 565 -14.30 -20.93 18.72
N LEU A 566 -13.31 -21.81 18.84
CA LEU A 566 -12.05 -21.50 19.55
C LEU A 566 -11.34 -20.27 18.96
N ILE A 567 -11.34 -20.13 17.63
CA ILE A 567 -10.76 -18.95 16.97
C ILE A 567 -11.52 -17.68 17.38
N GLU A 568 -12.85 -17.71 17.30
CA GLU A 568 -13.68 -16.55 17.66
C GLU A 568 -13.55 -16.20 19.15
N GLU A 569 -13.50 -17.18 20.06
CA GLU A 569 -13.27 -16.95 21.49
C GLU A 569 -11.92 -16.26 21.76
N ILE A 570 -10.84 -16.74 21.14
CA ILE A 570 -9.51 -16.11 21.23
C ILE A 570 -9.55 -14.68 20.69
N GLU A 571 -10.25 -14.45 19.58
CA GLU A 571 -10.40 -13.11 18.99
C GLU A 571 -11.25 -12.18 19.88
N MET A 572 -12.34 -12.67 20.47
CA MET A 572 -13.17 -11.92 21.42
C MET A 572 -12.37 -11.49 22.63
N VAL A 573 -11.66 -12.42 23.29
CA VAL A 573 -10.78 -12.09 24.43
C VAL A 573 -9.71 -11.10 23.99
N THR A 574 -9.10 -11.26 22.82
CA THR A 574 -8.10 -10.32 22.31
C THR A 574 -8.68 -8.92 22.11
N ARG A 575 -9.85 -8.79 21.47
CA ARG A 575 -10.53 -7.50 21.26
C ARG A 575 -10.90 -6.84 22.58
N LEU A 576 -11.38 -7.61 23.56
CA LEU A 576 -11.71 -7.11 24.90
C LEU A 576 -10.46 -6.56 25.61
N ILE A 577 -9.35 -7.31 25.60
CA ILE A 577 -8.10 -6.83 26.22
C ILE A 577 -7.54 -5.61 25.48
N ASP A 578 -7.59 -5.58 24.15
CA ASP A 578 -7.20 -4.41 23.35
C ASP A 578 -8.02 -3.17 23.71
N LYS A 579 -9.35 -3.34 23.83
CA LYS A 579 -10.28 -2.29 24.26
C LYS A 579 -9.91 -1.80 25.65
N ILE A 580 -9.94 -2.65 26.68
CA ILE A 580 -9.69 -2.30 28.09
C ILE A 580 -8.33 -1.58 28.26
N SER A 581 -7.27 -2.13 27.67
CA SER A 581 -5.90 -1.61 27.82
C SER A 581 -5.64 -0.27 27.11
N SER A 582 -6.54 0.17 26.22
CA SER A 582 -6.41 1.44 25.49
C SER A 582 -6.83 2.67 26.30
N PHE A 583 -7.69 2.50 27.31
CA PHE A 583 -8.22 3.61 28.11
C PHE A 583 -8.04 3.45 29.63
N LYS A 584 -7.44 2.36 30.11
CA LYS A 584 -7.19 2.10 31.54
C LYS A 584 -5.72 1.80 31.82
N ASP A 585 -5.19 2.41 32.88
CA ASP A 585 -3.78 2.25 33.29
C ASP A 585 -3.57 1.36 34.53
N ARG A 586 -4.64 1.08 35.30
CA ARG A 586 -4.63 0.17 36.45
C ARG A 586 -6.00 -0.46 36.66
N PHE A 587 -6.11 -1.76 36.45
CA PHE A 587 -7.38 -2.50 36.51
C PHE A 587 -7.15 -3.95 36.93
N LEU A 588 -8.20 -4.59 37.41
CA LEU A 588 -8.25 -6.04 37.59
C LEU A 588 -9.32 -6.63 36.67
N ILE A 589 -9.05 -7.79 36.10
CA ILE A 589 -9.99 -8.59 35.32
C ILE A 589 -10.35 -9.79 36.18
N PHE A 590 -11.64 -10.08 36.30
CA PHE A 590 -12.13 -11.29 36.95
C PHE A 590 -13.32 -11.86 36.17
N SER A 591 -13.67 -13.10 36.51
CA SER A 591 -14.84 -13.78 35.97
C SER A 591 -15.69 -14.39 37.07
N ASP A 592 -16.96 -14.59 36.75
CA ASP A 592 -17.97 -15.24 37.58
C ASP A 592 -18.01 -16.75 37.36
N HIS A 593 -17.68 -17.24 36.15
CA HIS A 593 -17.46 -18.65 35.85
C HIS A 593 -16.71 -18.82 34.52
N GLY A 594 -16.29 -20.04 34.20
CA GLY A 594 -15.90 -20.45 32.85
C GLY A 594 -17.00 -21.27 32.15
N PHE A 595 -16.60 -22.05 31.15
CA PHE A 595 -17.48 -22.97 30.42
C PHE A 595 -16.72 -24.25 30.08
N THR A 596 -17.47 -25.31 29.76
CA THR A 596 -16.91 -26.59 29.34
C THR A 596 -17.26 -26.91 27.89
N SER A 597 -16.21 -27.14 27.11
CA SER A 597 -16.35 -27.50 25.69
C SER A 597 -16.65 -28.98 25.46
N PHE A 598 -16.21 -29.86 26.37
CA PHE A 598 -16.36 -31.32 26.21
C PHE A 598 -17.64 -31.89 26.81
N ALA A 599 -18.55 -31.04 27.29
CA ALA A 599 -19.80 -31.45 27.90
C ALA A 599 -20.98 -31.43 26.92
N ASN A 600 -20.77 -31.98 25.72
CA ASN A 600 -21.69 -31.91 24.60
C ASN A 600 -21.94 -33.30 23.97
N LYS A 601 -22.83 -33.37 22.98
CA LYS A 601 -23.23 -34.63 22.32
C LYS A 601 -22.13 -35.35 21.55
N ASP A 602 -21.08 -34.63 21.13
CA ASP A 602 -19.99 -35.19 20.32
C ASP A 602 -19.00 -35.98 21.19
N PHE A 603 -18.99 -35.72 22.50
CA PHE A 603 -18.08 -36.37 23.47
C PHE A 603 -18.80 -37.20 24.54
N GLN A 604 -20.13 -37.11 24.64
CA GLN A 604 -20.92 -37.89 25.58
C GLN A 604 -21.89 -38.83 24.85
N GLU A 605 -21.87 -40.12 25.22
CA GLU A 605 -22.80 -41.11 24.66
C GLU A 605 -24.23 -40.97 25.21
N ARG A 606 -24.38 -40.50 26.46
CA ARG A 606 -25.65 -40.43 27.19
C ARG A 606 -25.67 -39.27 28.16
N LYS A 607 -26.85 -38.66 28.35
CA LYS A 607 -27.12 -37.71 29.42
C LYS A 607 -27.19 -38.41 30.78
N LEU A 608 -27.01 -37.65 31.87
CA LEU A 608 -27.26 -38.13 33.22
C LEU A 608 -28.74 -38.53 33.39
N PRO A 609 -29.06 -39.49 34.28
CA PRO A 609 -30.43 -39.93 34.52
C PRO A 609 -31.40 -38.76 34.78
N GLU A 610 -32.63 -38.88 34.29
CA GLU A 610 -33.65 -37.84 34.50
C GLU A 610 -34.11 -37.80 35.96
N ILE A 611 -33.53 -36.87 36.74
CA ILE A 611 -33.93 -36.60 38.12
C ILE A 611 -34.95 -35.47 38.16
N ARG A 612 -36.10 -35.64 38.83
CA ARG A 612 -37.10 -34.56 38.92
C ARG A 612 -36.51 -33.35 39.68
N VAL A 613 -36.37 -32.22 38.97
CA VAL A 613 -35.79 -30.96 39.47
C VAL A 613 -36.79 -29.80 39.27
N ALA A 614 -36.66 -28.76 40.09
CA ALA A 614 -37.43 -27.52 40.06
C ALA A 614 -37.07 -26.64 38.87
N GLU A 615 -35.78 -26.55 38.63
CA GLU A 615 -35.13 -25.79 37.58
C GLU A 615 -34.01 -26.67 37.03
N ARG A 616 -33.77 -26.58 35.72
CA ARG A 616 -32.76 -27.39 35.06
C ARG A 616 -31.99 -26.56 34.06
N GLU A 617 -30.70 -26.45 34.33
CA GLU A 617 -29.71 -26.02 33.37
C GLU A 617 -28.97 -27.24 32.81
N ALA A 618 -28.06 -27.00 31.86
CA ALA A 618 -27.31 -28.07 31.23
C ALA A 618 -26.50 -28.90 32.24
N ARG A 619 -25.94 -28.27 33.27
CA ARG A 619 -24.98 -28.91 34.19
C ARG A 619 -25.31 -28.83 35.67
N TYR A 620 -26.42 -28.20 36.01
CA TYR A 620 -27.02 -28.32 37.34
C TYR A 620 -28.55 -28.35 37.28
N GLY A 621 -29.16 -28.77 38.39
CA GLY A 621 -30.59 -28.61 38.60
C GLY A 621 -30.95 -28.43 40.07
N ALA A 622 -31.91 -27.55 40.35
CA ALA A 622 -32.42 -27.30 41.70
C ALA A 622 -33.41 -28.40 42.11
N LEU A 623 -33.32 -28.96 43.31
CA LEU A 623 -34.24 -29.99 43.80
C LEU A 623 -35.49 -29.34 44.42
N LYS A 624 -36.69 -29.87 44.10
CA LYS A 624 -37.97 -29.39 44.67
C LYS A 624 -38.23 -29.87 46.10
N GLU A 625 -37.69 -31.04 46.46
CA GLU A 625 -37.94 -31.74 47.72
C GLU A 625 -36.66 -32.44 48.18
N ASP A 626 -36.59 -32.78 49.46
CA ASP A 626 -35.47 -33.52 50.03
C ASP A 626 -35.55 -35.00 49.62
N ILE A 627 -35.12 -35.28 48.39
CA ILE A 627 -35.05 -36.64 47.84
C ILE A 627 -33.83 -37.32 48.47
N ASN A 628 -33.97 -38.57 48.94
CA ASN A 628 -32.86 -39.44 49.37
C ASN A 628 -31.99 -39.86 48.17
N LEU A 629 -31.44 -38.89 47.47
CA LEU A 629 -30.46 -39.06 46.42
C LEU A 629 -29.08 -39.04 47.06
N VAL A 630 -28.19 -39.94 46.64
CA VAL A 630 -26.80 -39.97 47.12
C VAL A 630 -25.92 -39.50 45.97
N SER A 631 -24.96 -38.63 46.28
CA SER A 631 -23.92 -38.22 45.32
C SER A 631 -23.17 -39.45 44.81
N ASP A 632 -22.79 -39.44 43.54
CA ASP A 632 -21.95 -40.48 42.95
C ASP A 632 -20.73 -39.87 42.25
N GLU A 633 -20.20 -40.57 41.24
CA GLU A 633 -19.04 -40.12 40.48
C GLU A 633 -19.37 -39.09 39.39
N ASP A 634 -20.64 -38.99 39.00
CA ASP A 634 -21.13 -38.15 37.91
C ASP A 634 -21.68 -36.81 38.44
N PHE A 635 -22.27 -36.81 39.64
CA PHE A 635 -22.82 -35.59 40.25
C PHE A 635 -22.67 -35.54 41.78
N MET A 636 -22.71 -34.32 42.32
CA MET A 636 -22.78 -34.06 43.75
C MET A 636 -24.04 -33.29 44.13
N ILE A 637 -24.36 -33.31 45.43
CA ILE A 637 -25.46 -32.54 46.02
C ILE A 637 -24.84 -31.38 46.78
N TYR A 638 -25.14 -30.16 46.33
CA TYR A 638 -24.60 -28.92 46.87
C TYR A 638 -25.70 -28.08 47.50
N GLN A 639 -25.40 -27.46 48.64
CA GLN A 639 -26.29 -26.50 49.29
C GLN A 639 -25.51 -25.21 49.56
N PRO A 640 -25.92 -24.06 48.98
CA PRO A 640 -25.24 -22.79 49.21
C PRO A 640 -25.32 -22.35 50.69
N GLU A 641 -24.24 -21.77 51.22
CA GLU A 641 -24.16 -21.32 52.63
C GLU A 641 -25.10 -20.13 52.95
N LYS A 642 -25.48 -19.34 51.94
CA LYS A 642 -26.39 -18.20 52.04
C LYS A 642 -27.34 -18.22 50.85
N SER A 643 -28.49 -18.86 51.01
CA SER A 643 -29.57 -18.81 50.02
C SER A 643 -30.89 -18.59 50.74
N ASP A 644 -31.65 -17.59 50.30
CA ASP A 644 -33.05 -17.38 50.72
C ASP A 644 -33.95 -18.49 50.16
N ARG A 645 -33.46 -19.24 49.15
CA ARG A 645 -34.08 -20.44 48.61
C ARG A 645 -33.46 -21.67 49.29
N ALA A 646 -34.24 -22.44 50.03
CA ALA A 646 -33.79 -23.67 50.69
C ALA A 646 -33.58 -24.84 49.69
N ASP A 647 -33.00 -24.56 48.52
CA ASP A 647 -32.90 -25.50 47.42
C ASP A 647 -31.53 -26.20 47.46
N LYS A 648 -31.56 -27.54 47.39
CA LYS A 648 -30.37 -28.37 47.15
C LYS A 648 -30.15 -28.47 45.65
N TYR A 649 -28.91 -28.38 45.19
CA TYR A 649 -28.57 -28.41 43.77
C TYR A 649 -27.84 -29.71 43.44
N LEU A 650 -28.21 -30.32 42.31
CA LEU A 650 -27.42 -31.37 41.67
C LEU A 650 -26.42 -30.70 40.75
N ILE A 651 -25.13 -31.01 40.89
CA ILE A 651 -24.08 -30.40 40.10
C ILE A 651 -23.23 -31.48 39.45
N ALA A 652 -23.08 -31.42 38.12
CA ALA A 652 -22.27 -32.38 37.36
C ALA A 652 -20.78 -32.22 37.67
N LEU A 653 -20.12 -33.30 38.09
CA LEU A 653 -18.73 -33.28 38.55
C LEU A 653 -17.71 -33.30 37.40
N ARG A 654 -18.04 -33.93 36.28
CA ARG A 654 -17.11 -34.12 35.14
C ARG A 654 -17.77 -33.61 33.86
N HIS A 655 -17.21 -33.93 32.69
CA HIS A 655 -17.81 -33.65 31.38
C HIS A 655 -19.11 -34.44 31.15
N LYS A 656 -20.17 -34.12 31.91
CA LYS A 656 -21.50 -34.74 31.94
C LYS A 656 -22.56 -33.66 31.99
N SER A 657 -23.75 -33.95 31.46
CA SER A 657 -24.88 -33.00 31.40
C SER A 657 -26.21 -33.65 31.83
N PHE A 658 -27.07 -32.86 32.49
CA PHE A 658 -28.45 -33.23 32.87
C PHE A 658 -29.49 -32.89 31.79
N SER A 659 -29.19 -31.99 30.84
CA SER A 659 -30.10 -31.66 29.74
C SER A 659 -29.96 -32.66 28.59
N TYR A 660 -30.79 -32.52 27.56
CA TYR A 660 -30.43 -33.11 26.26
C TYR A 660 -29.06 -32.55 25.88
N LEU A 661 -28.16 -33.44 25.47
CA LEU A 661 -26.78 -33.08 25.13
C LEU A 661 -26.80 -31.89 24.16
N SER A 662 -26.48 -30.70 24.66
CA SER A 662 -26.30 -29.54 23.80
C SER A 662 -25.21 -29.89 22.80
N SER A 663 -25.31 -29.37 21.59
CA SER A 663 -24.20 -29.48 20.64
C SER A 663 -23.17 -28.38 20.87
N ALA A 664 -23.51 -27.38 21.70
CA ALA A 664 -22.67 -26.24 22.05
C ALA A 664 -22.01 -26.44 23.44
N GLU A 665 -21.14 -25.52 23.80
CA GLU A 665 -20.46 -25.46 25.08
C GLU A 665 -21.45 -25.11 26.20
N THR A 666 -21.19 -25.57 27.42
CA THR A 666 -22.15 -25.43 28.54
C THR A 666 -21.46 -25.10 29.86
N HIS A 667 -22.20 -24.49 30.79
CA HIS A 667 -21.74 -24.14 32.14
C HIS A 667 -22.73 -24.57 33.23
N GLY A 668 -22.45 -24.22 34.48
CA GLY A 668 -23.24 -24.54 35.67
C GLY A 668 -22.78 -25.80 36.44
N GLY A 669 -21.73 -26.47 36.00
CA GLY A 669 -21.17 -27.69 36.61
C GLY A 669 -20.01 -27.43 37.59
N ALA A 670 -19.23 -28.47 37.86
CA ALA A 670 -18.12 -28.45 38.81
C ALA A 670 -16.77 -28.83 38.19
N THR A 671 -16.65 -28.82 36.86
CA THR A 671 -15.36 -29.07 36.22
C THR A 671 -14.39 -27.93 36.45
N PRO A 672 -13.06 -28.20 36.49
CA PRO A 672 -12.07 -27.16 36.76
C PRO A 672 -12.14 -25.97 35.79
N GLU A 673 -12.41 -26.19 34.51
CA GLU A 673 -12.54 -25.12 33.50
C GLU A 673 -13.74 -24.19 33.70
N GLU A 674 -14.76 -24.60 34.47
CA GLU A 674 -15.90 -23.76 34.84
C GLU A 674 -15.71 -23.07 36.19
N VAL A 675 -15.17 -23.81 37.16
CA VAL A 675 -15.06 -23.36 38.54
C VAL A 675 -13.83 -22.49 38.74
N ILE A 676 -12.72 -22.79 38.07
CA ILE A 676 -11.46 -22.09 38.26
C ILE A 676 -11.35 -20.94 37.26
N VAL A 677 -11.31 -19.72 37.79
CA VAL A 677 -11.30 -18.48 37.01
C VAL A 677 -10.08 -17.61 37.35
N PRO A 678 -9.60 -16.79 36.40
CA PRO A 678 -8.48 -15.90 36.65
C PRO A 678 -8.94 -14.61 37.36
N VAL A 679 -8.11 -14.12 38.29
CA VAL A 679 -8.16 -12.73 38.78
C VAL A 679 -6.84 -12.06 38.40
N VAL A 680 -6.84 -11.29 37.32
CA VAL A 680 -5.64 -10.68 36.72
C VAL A 680 -5.54 -9.22 37.12
N TYR A 681 -4.42 -8.81 37.68
CA TYR A 681 -4.10 -7.42 38.00
C TYR A 681 -3.16 -6.87 36.93
N ALA A 682 -3.51 -5.72 36.36
CA ALA A 682 -2.71 -5.05 35.36
C ALA A 682 -2.46 -3.60 35.77
N SER A 683 -1.22 -3.15 35.66
CA SER A 683 -0.90 -1.73 35.83
C SER A 683 0.26 -1.28 34.95
N ARG A 684 0.22 -0.04 34.47
CA ARG A 684 1.40 0.61 33.85
C ARG A 684 2.48 0.98 34.87
N ILE A 685 2.13 1.01 36.16
CA ILE A 685 3.04 1.26 37.26
C ILE A 685 3.40 -0.10 37.89
N PRO A 686 4.68 -0.37 38.20
CA PRO A 686 5.05 -1.60 38.89
C PRO A 686 4.27 -1.77 40.20
N PHE A 687 3.82 -3.00 40.49
CA PHE A 687 3.24 -3.34 41.80
C PHE A 687 4.27 -3.26 42.94
N GLY A 688 5.56 -3.30 42.59
CA GLY A 688 6.73 -3.15 43.45
C GLY A 688 8.03 -3.35 42.63
N GLU A 689 9.19 -3.15 43.24
CA GLU A 689 10.48 -3.51 42.61
C GLU A 689 10.70 -5.02 42.71
N ILE A 690 10.46 -5.74 41.60
CA ILE A 690 10.80 -7.16 41.49
C ILE A 690 12.22 -7.27 40.90
N PHE A 691 13.19 -7.60 41.74
CA PHE A 691 14.55 -7.92 41.29
C PHE A 691 14.68 -9.41 41.05
N TYR A 692 15.00 -9.80 39.81
CA TYR A 692 15.32 -11.18 39.46
C TYR A 692 16.81 -11.43 39.59
N GLU A 693 17.19 -12.37 40.45
CA GLU A 693 18.54 -12.92 40.50
C GLU A 693 18.67 -14.04 39.46
N ILE A 694 19.50 -13.83 38.43
CA ILE A 694 19.82 -14.84 37.43
C ILE A 694 21.18 -15.45 37.74
N LYS A 695 21.20 -16.74 38.08
CA LYS A 695 22.40 -17.51 38.38
C LYS A 695 22.68 -18.53 37.29
N LEU A 696 23.75 -18.31 36.54
CA LEU A 696 24.23 -19.28 35.55
C LEU A 696 24.90 -20.46 36.27
N PHE A 697 24.62 -21.69 35.84
CA PHE A 697 25.34 -22.87 36.35
C PHE A 697 26.76 -22.94 35.79
N SER A 698 26.96 -22.46 34.56
CA SER A 698 28.26 -22.28 33.93
C SER A 698 28.20 -21.04 33.05
N ASN A 699 29.24 -20.22 33.10
CA ASN A 699 29.48 -19.16 32.11
C ASN A 699 30.17 -19.71 30.85
N GLU A 700 30.58 -20.97 30.84
CA GLU A 700 31.19 -21.63 29.68
C GLU A 700 30.30 -22.75 29.14
N ILE A 701 29.98 -22.71 27.86
CA ILE A 701 29.28 -23.79 27.14
C ILE A 701 30.11 -24.21 25.92
N THR A 702 29.84 -25.38 25.33
CA THR A 702 30.60 -25.88 24.18
C THR A 702 29.73 -25.91 22.93
N VAL A 703 30.34 -25.76 21.74
CA VAL A 703 29.60 -25.88 20.47
C VAL A 703 28.94 -27.26 20.31
N ARG A 704 29.49 -28.31 20.96
CA ARG A 704 28.92 -29.67 20.94
C ARG A 704 27.73 -29.87 21.89
N SER A 705 27.59 -29.00 22.89
CA SER A 705 26.46 -28.99 23.83
C SER A 705 26.09 -27.53 24.10
N PRO A 706 25.40 -26.86 23.14
CA PRO A 706 25.14 -25.44 23.19
C PRO A 706 23.91 -25.14 24.07
N ILE A 707 23.89 -25.69 25.28
CA ILE A 707 22.79 -25.55 26.23
C ILE A 707 23.30 -24.76 27.44
N LEU A 708 22.77 -23.54 27.63
CA LEU A 708 22.96 -22.79 28.85
C LEU A 708 21.91 -23.19 29.88
N LYS A 709 22.38 -23.53 31.08
CA LYS A 709 21.53 -23.80 32.24
C LYS A 709 21.64 -22.65 33.22
N PHE A 710 20.52 -22.18 33.74
CA PHE A 710 20.48 -21.12 34.76
C PHE A 710 19.24 -21.25 35.65
N SER A 711 19.29 -20.65 36.83
CA SER A 711 18.14 -20.49 37.72
C SER A 711 17.79 -19.01 37.88
N VAL A 712 16.51 -18.74 38.13
CA VAL A 712 15.99 -17.38 38.32
C VAL A 712 15.14 -17.33 39.58
N LYS A 713 15.42 -16.36 40.46
CA LYS A 713 14.65 -16.12 41.69
C LYS A 713 14.24 -14.65 41.81
N PRO A 714 12.98 -14.33 42.14
CA PRO A 714 11.84 -15.25 42.26
C PRO A 714 11.45 -15.87 40.92
N LYS A 715 10.60 -16.91 40.92
CA LYS A 715 10.17 -17.59 39.68
C LYS A 715 9.35 -16.61 38.82
N PRO A 716 9.78 -16.32 37.58
CA PRO A 716 9.11 -15.32 36.73
C PRO A 716 7.75 -15.80 36.24
N ILE A 717 6.77 -14.90 36.18
CA ILE A 717 5.41 -15.20 35.68
C ILE A 717 5.42 -15.56 34.19
N THR A 718 6.10 -14.74 33.39
CA THR A 718 6.23 -14.90 31.94
C THR A 718 7.45 -15.74 31.58
N SER A 719 7.49 -16.23 30.33
CA SER A 719 8.70 -16.82 29.77
C SER A 719 9.89 -15.87 29.84
N ILE A 720 11.09 -16.44 29.94
CA ILE A 720 12.35 -15.68 29.94
C ILE A 720 12.83 -15.60 28.49
N ILE A 721 12.89 -14.38 27.95
CA ILE A 721 13.43 -14.12 26.62
C ILE A 721 14.90 -13.75 26.79
N VAL A 722 15.78 -14.41 26.06
CA VAL A 722 17.21 -14.13 26.06
C VAL A 722 17.60 -13.64 24.68
N LYS A 723 18.02 -12.37 24.59
CA LYS A 723 18.47 -11.75 23.34
C LYS A 723 19.97 -11.88 23.19
N LEU A 724 20.38 -12.35 22.01
CA LEU A 724 21.76 -12.46 21.57
C LEU A 724 21.87 -11.75 20.20
N SER A 725 22.43 -10.54 20.18
CA SER A 725 22.42 -9.68 18.98
C SER A 725 20.98 -9.52 18.44
N ASP A 726 20.71 -9.94 17.20
CA ASP A 726 19.39 -9.90 16.56
C ASP A 726 18.53 -11.15 16.82
N MET A 727 19.04 -12.14 17.57
CA MET A 727 18.35 -13.39 17.86
C MET A 727 17.65 -13.33 19.22
N GLU A 728 16.37 -13.69 19.26
CA GLU A 728 15.61 -13.87 20.50
C GLU A 728 15.36 -15.37 20.74
N LEU A 729 15.70 -15.84 21.94
CA LEU A 729 15.53 -17.24 22.34
C LEU A 729 14.66 -17.29 23.59
N ILE A 730 13.71 -18.24 23.64
CA ILE A 730 12.84 -18.46 24.80
C ILE A 730 13.45 -19.59 25.64
N ALA A 731 13.65 -19.34 26.94
CA ALA A 731 14.16 -20.37 27.84
C ALA A 731 13.08 -21.39 28.22
N ASN A 732 13.42 -22.67 28.12
CA ASN A 732 12.55 -23.78 28.52
C ASN A 732 12.75 -24.10 30.00
N TYR A 733 11.68 -24.05 30.79
CA TYR A 733 11.72 -24.43 32.20
C TYR A 733 11.65 -25.96 32.35
N ASN A 734 12.54 -26.53 33.15
CA ASN A 734 12.49 -27.94 33.57
C ASN A 734 11.97 -28.02 35.02
N PRO A 735 10.72 -28.45 35.23
CA PRO A 735 10.12 -28.52 36.57
C PRO A 735 10.84 -29.47 37.53
N ASN A 736 11.43 -30.56 37.02
CA ASN A 736 12.05 -31.60 37.85
C ASN A 736 13.37 -31.16 38.47
N GLU A 737 14.09 -30.26 37.79
CA GLU A 737 15.40 -29.78 38.22
C GLU A 737 15.36 -28.34 38.76
N ASP A 738 14.21 -27.65 38.65
CA ASP A 738 14.04 -26.22 38.94
C ASP A 738 15.08 -25.34 38.22
N ILE A 739 15.28 -25.62 36.91
CA ILE A 739 16.22 -24.88 36.06
C ILE A 739 15.61 -24.47 34.73
N TYR A 740 16.12 -23.38 34.18
CA TYR A 740 15.88 -22.96 32.82
C TYR A 740 17.00 -23.47 31.91
N ARG A 741 16.61 -23.92 30.72
CA ARG A 741 17.49 -24.41 29.65
C ARG A 741 17.29 -23.53 28.42
N LEU A 742 18.39 -22.99 27.90
CA LEU A 742 18.42 -22.20 26.67
C LEU A 742 19.34 -22.89 25.67
N GLU A 743 18.80 -23.31 24.53
CA GLU A 743 19.57 -23.96 23.48
C GLU A 743 19.90 -22.96 22.37
N PHE A 744 21.16 -22.88 21.96
CA PHE A 744 21.60 -21.97 20.90
C PHE A 744 21.64 -22.69 19.54
N PRO A 745 20.91 -22.20 18.51
CA PRO A 745 20.98 -22.76 17.17
C PRO A 745 22.29 -22.35 16.48
N ARG A 746 23.18 -23.33 16.26
CA ARG A 746 24.44 -23.19 15.48
C ARG A 746 25.25 -21.93 15.80
N ILE A 747 25.89 -21.92 16.97
CA ILE A 747 26.67 -20.79 17.46
C ILE A 747 28.19 -21.03 17.33
N LYS A 748 28.95 -19.99 16.96
CA LYS A 748 30.41 -20.06 16.82
C LYS A 748 31.10 -19.97 18.19
N PRO A 749 32.34 -20.45 18.33
CA PRO A 749 33.15 -20.15 19.52
C PRO A 749 33.39 -18.65 19.66
N GLY A 750 33.28 -18.14 20.89
CA GLY A 750 33.41 -16.71 21.17
C GLY A 750 32.87 -16.32 22.53
N THR A 751 33.02 -15.06 22.90
CA THR A 751 32.38 -14.47 24.08
C THR A 751 31.14 -13.71 23.65
N TYR A 752 30.03 -13.91 24.34
CA TYR A 752 28.73 -13.35 24.00
C TYR A 752 28.07 -12.73 25.23
N THR A 753 27.48 -11.56 25.05
CA THR A 753 26.63 -10.93 26.07
C THR A 753 25.18 -11.28 25.81
N LEU A 754 24.55 -11.94 26.77
CA LEU A 754 23.15 -12.33 26.74
C LEU A 754 22.30 -11.31 27.51
N ASN A 755 21.27 -10.78 26.87
CA ASN A 755 20.32 -9.88 27.51
C ASN A 755 19.05 -10.65 27.90
N PHE A 756 18.88 -10.90 29.19
CA PHE A 756 17.71 -11.55 29.76
C PHE A 756 16.60 -10.51 29.93
N VAL A 757 15.42 -10.82 29.40
CA VAL A 757 14.20 -10.01 29.45
C VAL A 757 13.10 -10.84 30.10
N ILE A 758 12.58 -10.35 31.21
CA ILE A 758 11.51 -10.98 31.99
C ILE A 758 10.43 -9.91 32.21
N GLY A 759 9.39 -9.91 31.36
CA GLY A 759 8.45 -8.80 31.29
C GLY A 759 9.18 -7.47 31.06
N ASN A 760 9.11 -6.58 32.04
CA ASN A 760 9.79 -5.28 32.01
C ASN A 760 11.21 -5.28 32.60
N PHE A 761 11.63 -6.36 33.29
CA PHE A 761 12.98 -6.49 33.85
C PHE A 761 14.00 -6.86 32.76
N LYS A 762 15.15 -6.20 32.77
CA LYS A 762 16.26 -6.46 31.84
C LYS A 762 17.58 -6.54 32.59
N THR A 763 18.38 -7.56 32.31
CA THR A 763 19.76 -7.69 32.81
C THR A 763 20.64 -8.39 31.78
N SER A 764 21.95 -8.18 31.84
CA SER A 764 22.90 -8.83 30.93
C SER A 764 23.83 -9.78 31.68
N LYS A 765 24.23 -10.89 31.05
CA LYS A 765 25.29 -11.79 31.52
C LYS A 765 26.17 -12.21 30.36
N ASP A 766 27.47 -12.31 30.60
CA ASP A 766 28.41 -12.79 29.61
C ASP A 766 28.59 -14.32 29.70
N ILE A 767 28.68 -14.96 28.54
CA ILE A 767 29.02 -16.38 28.39
C ILE A 767 30.16 -16.57 27.40
N ILE A 768 30.91 -17.66 27.55
CA ILE A 768 31.98 -18.08 26.66
C ILE A 768 31.57 -19.39 26.01
N ILE A 769 31.69 -19.45 24.69
CA ILE A 769 31.41 -20.66 23.91
C ILE A 769 32.74 -21.22 23.40
N LYS A 770 33.09 -22.43 23.84
CA LYS A 770 34.33 -23.11 23.46
C LYS A 770 34.14 -23.99 22.23
N GLY A 771 35.08 -23.88 21.29
CA GLY A 771 35.24 -24.83 20.19
C GLY A 771 35.94 -26.09 20.69
N GLY A 772 35.45 -27.26 20.29
CA GLY A 772 36.05 -28.52 20.73
C GLY A 772 37.30 -28.88 19.92
N SER A 773 38.48 -28.59 20.44
CA SER A 773 39.73 -29.23 20.00
C SER A 773 39.84 -30.59 20.68
N LYS A 774 39.99 -31.68 19.91
CA LYS A 774 40.65 -32.89 20.42
C LYS A 774 42.10 -32.75 19.97
N GLU A 775 43.02 -32.47 20.90
CA GLU A 775 44.41 -32.88 20.67
C GLU A 775 44.36 -34.41 20.53
N LYS A 776 44.76 -34.92 19.38
CA LYS A 776 45.20 -36.30 19.29
C LYS A 776 46.54 -36.33 20.04
N ASP A 777 46.60 -37.07 21.14
CA ASP A 777 47.89 -37.53 21.64
C ASP A 777 48.60 -38.23 20.49
N LEU A 778 49.78 -37.73 20.15
CA LEU A 778 50.70 -38.37 19.23
C LEU A 778 51.23 -39.65 19.89
N LEU A 779 50.64 -40.79 19.54
CA LEU A 779 51.30 -42.10 19.56
C LEU A 779 50.82 -42.95 18.37
#